data_AF-A0A238KGC4-F1
#
_entry.id   AF-A0A238KGC4-F1
#
_cell.length_a   1.000
_cell.length_b   1.000
_cell.length_c   1.000
_cell.angle_alpha   90.00
_cell.angle_beta   90.00
_cell.angle_gamma   90.00
#
_symmetry.space_group_name_H-M   'P 1'
#
loop_
_entity.id
_entity.type
_entity.pdbx_description
1 polymer ?
#
loop_
_entity_poly.entity_id
_entity_poly.type
_entity_poly.pdbx_seq_one_letter_code
_entity_poly.pdbx_strand_id
1 'polypeptide(L)'
;MNWRLAPRTLADPYGHWMRKTGTIPTTGGWQPRVIYTPWGMLARAMTDNAGTTVQALEALFSGASSYRVNLHDLEHWAYCDLRKDQPHFGQGHNELIIFEKANNPSFELPRLLGHALEAATEEQVFGSDAGAVVYSDVPQSLSGNLTTCFAANSGLVASGSMPVLPADTCDKGGPLVVTAIIDHAIPFAHERFRLSADRSRIDAIWLQGTPTAQSNTSPAIGRALTGSSIADLLGQIGGAFRDENELYSSMSSVPMGRDRQAGDTPLQQSFCHGGMMLDLAAGREINDALASKHRILGVELPAQIVAQTNGFLHELFVKSAMNWIWFTARSMYANHPHEVILNYSFGDFCGRRDGLGMLDADFQLRLDRDELAGITVSAGNGFQSDCHAEITASEMAQGQDLTLCLQPGDKTPSFVQFWLDGSHESLPFELEIKPPSTSGIAPIVTSLEDDLELVDPKAGSAVARAYLQQDAPRYAVPDGRTATIRTRVTIAFCRTEAARGQAAAPAGRWGLSFKSRANCDLSAQEKVMLWVERGDSLPGFLPAGRQAYLAHANHQRWDESGRRNTALDGAWSPIKRRNTLSANANAADVLSVAAYRQAGRGQPALYTAAGGGAKSGGPTVAVAIERSDNRRSVLAAGTLSGATRMGNGTSAASAALSRHLAEAVLSGTVPVGSADIVKRLRSHVIDLAEPSKNPARSGAGVLPVLDGCVGIHKSV
;
A
#
# COMPACT_ATOMS: atom_id res chain seq x y z
N MET A 1 5.27 15.37 46.90
CA MET A 1 6.44 16.26 46.68
C MET A 1 7.68 15.39 46.54
N ASN A 2 8.50 15.69 45.53
CA ASN A 2 9.76 15.06 45.11
C ASN A 2 9.67 13.67 44.46
N TRP A 3 9.46 13.65 43.13
CA TRP A 3 9.84 12.53 42.29
C TRP A 3 11.26 12.75 41.74
N ARG A 4 12.18 11.83 42.09
CA ARG A 4 13.53 11.75 41.53
C ARG A 4 13.47 10.98 40.21
N LEU A 5 13.89 11.61 39.12
CA LEU A 5 14.34 10.93 37.90
C LEU A 5 15.63 10.17 38.23
N ALA A 6 15.62 8.86 38.11
CA ALA A 6 16.83 8.04 38.16
C ALA A 6 17.15 7.57 36.73
N PRO A 7 18.30 7.96 36.15
CA PRO A 7 18.78 7.36 34.92
C PRO A 7 19.53 6.08 35.31
N ARG A 8 18.94 4.91 35.08
CA ARG A 8 19.70 3.65 35.02
C ARG A 8 19.23 2.75 33.88
N THR A 9 20.22 2.51 33.03
CA THR A 9 20.43 1.39 32.12
C THR A 9 20.06 0.04 32.73
N LEU A 10 19.21 -0.74 32.04
CA LEU A 10 19.38 -2.18 31.75
C LEU A 10 18.14 -2.80 31.07
N ALA A 11 18.39 -3.42 29.91
CA ALA A 11 17.73 -4.58 29.30
C ALA A 11 16.17 -4.62 29.24
N ASP A 12 15.60 -4.19 28.12
CA ASP A 12 14.18 -4.35 27.76
C ASP A 12 14.03 -4.90 26.32
N PRO A 13 13.31 -6.01 26.10
CA PRO A 13 13.09 -6.59 24.77
C PRO A 13 12.13 -5.83 23.84
N TYR A 14 11.49 -4.72 24.27
CA TYR A 14 10.50 -4.02 23.42
C TYR A 14 10.75 -2.51 23.20
N GLY A 15 11.79 -1.93 23.81
CA GLY A 15 12.30 -0.58 23.52
C GLY A 15 13.14 -0.45 22.24
N HIS A 16 13.44 -1.56 21.56
CA HIS A 16 14.33 -1.55 20.38
C HIS A 16 13.63 -1.16 19.05
N TRP A 17 12.31 -1.07 18.98
CA TRP A 17 11.60 -1.06 17.69
C TRP A 17 11.66 0.23 16.86
N MET A 18 12.08 1.37 17.41
CA MET A 18 12.16 2.63 16.63
C MET A 18 13.48 3.41 16.72
N ARG A 19 14.46 3.01 17.55
CA ARG A 19 15.80 3.65 17.59
C ARG A 19 17.00 2.70 17.42
N LYS A 20 16.79 1.39 17.29
CA LYS A 20 17.83 0.42 16.91
C LYS A 20 17.20 -0.73 16.11
N THR A 21 17.38 -0.76 14.79
CA THR A 21 17.30 -1.97 13.93
C THR A 21 16.67 -3.20 14.60
N GLY A 22 15.35 -3.18 14.78
CA GLY A 22 14.62 -4.23 15.48
C GLY A 22 14.33 -5.39 14.53
N THR A 23 14.89 -6.56 14.82
CA THR A 23 14.73 -7.79 14.04
C THR A 23 13.27 -8.29 14.03
N ILE A 24 12.52 -8.05 12.94
CA ILE A 24 11.40 -8.88 12.52
C ILE A 24 11.98 -10.11 11.80
N PRO A 25 11.74 -11.35 12.28
CA PRO A 25 11.99 -12.53 11.47
C PRO A 25 10.92 -12.55 10.37
N THR A 26 11.27 -12.09 9.19
CA THR A 26 10.60 -12.53 7.96
C THR A 26 11.10 -13.95 7.69
N THR A 27 10.23 -14.90 7.44
CA THR A 27 10.66 -16.22 6.92
C THR A 27 11.24 -15.97 5.54
N GLY A 28 12.58 -15.97 5.45
CA GLY A 28 13.38 -15.49 4.32
C GLY A 28 14.55 -14.61 4.74
N GLY A 29 14.51 -14.04 5.95
CA GLY A 29 15.58 -13.26 6.56
C GLY A 29 15.66 -11.81 6.09
N TRP A 30 14.84 -11.29 5.18
CA TRP A 30 15.01 -9.94 4.63
C TRP A 30 14.36 -8.82 5.48
N GLN A 31 15.02 -7.67 5.60
CA GLN A 31 14.65 -6.50 6.39
C GLN A 31 14.74 -5.21 5.53
N PRO A 32 13.65 -4.47 5.33
CA PRO A 32 13.72 -3.19 4.63
C PRO A 32 14.34 -2.08 5.49
N ARG A 33 15.17 -1.22 4.88
CA ARG A 33 15.67 0.06 5.41
C ARG A 33 15.51 1.14 4.33
N VAL A 34 15.12 2.35 4.71
CA VAL A 34 15.00 3.49 3.79
C VAL A 34 16.03 4.54 4.17
N ILE A 35 16.80 5.03 3.20
CA ILE A 35 17.83 6.06 3.38
C ILE A 35 17.51 7.26 2.47
N TYR A 36 17.55 8.46 3.02
CA TYR A 36 17.39 9.74 2.31
C TYR A 36 18.75 10.45 2.23
N THR A 37 19.19 10.88 1.03
CA THR A 37 20.46 11.60 0.86
C THR A 37 20.35 12.76 -0.15
N PRO A 38 21.00 13.93 0.09
CA PRO A 38 21.11 15.02 -0.90
C PRO A 38 21.92 14.63 -2.14
N TRP A 39 21.55 15.17 -3.30
CA TRP A 39 22.15 14.86 -4.61
C TRP A 39 23.70 15.00 -4.68
N GLY A 40 24.25 16.03 -4.03
CA GLY A 40 25.69 16.34 -4.08
C GLY A 40 26.59 15.31 -3.39
N MET A 41 26.07 14.55 -2.42
CA MET A 41 26.84 13.55 -1.66
C MET A 41 26.97 12.22 -2.41
N LEU A 42 25.91 11.80 -3.13
CA LEU A 42 25.94 10.55 -3.89
C LEU A 42 26.84 10.65 -5.13
N ALA A 43 26.88 11.83 -5.76
CA ALA A 43 27.69 12.09 -6.95
C ALA A 43 29.20 12.08 -6.66
N ARG A 44 29.65 12.69 -5.55
CA ARG A 44 31.09 12.71 -5.16
C ARG A 44 31.63 11.32 -4.83
N ALA A 45 30.86 10.51 -4.10
CA ALA A 45 31.25 9.13 -3.77
C ALA A 45 31.42 8.22 -5.01
N MET A 46 30.78 8.57 -6.13
CA MET A 46 30.84 7.80 -7.38
C MET A 46 31.92 8.30 -8.36
N THR A 47 32.36 9.56 -8.26
CA THR A 47 33.39 10.14 -9.16
C THR A 47 34.83 9.88 -8.73
N ASP A 48 35.07 9.54 -7.46
CA ASP A 48 36.43 9.37 -6.92
C ASP A 48 37.11 8.04 -7.31
N ASN A 49 36.48 7.19 -8.15
CA ASN A 49 37.04 5.93 -8.63
C ASN A 49 37.01 5.79 -10.16
N ALA A 50 38.22 5.80 -10.75
CA ALA A 50 38.60 5.41 -12.11
C ALA A 50 38.10 6.29 -13.28
N GLY A 51 39.07 6.92 -13.97
CA GLY A 51 38.90 7.84 -15.10
C GLY A 51 38.33 7.26 -16.41
N THR A 52 37.91 6.00 -16.45
CA THR A 52 37.20 5.39 -17.59
C THR A 52 35.68 5.58 -17.53
N THR A 53 35.14 5.94 -16.37
CA THR A 53 33.69 6.11 -16.13
C THR A 53 33.15 7.41 -16.75
N VAL A 54 34.02 8.41 -16.98
CA VAL A 54 33.62 9.74 -17.48
C VAL A 54 33.10 9.69 -18.93
N GLN A 55 33.70 8.88 -19.80
CA GLN A 55 33.24 8.75 -21.20
C GLN A 55 31.93 7.97 -21.35
N ALA A 56 31.66 7.00 -20.47
CA ALA A 56 30.38 6.30 -20.43
C ALA A 56 29.26 7.19 -19.85
N LEU A 57 29.59 8.02 -18.86
CA LEU A 57 28.67 8.99 -18.26
C LEU A 57 28.32 10.13 -19.23
N GLU A 58 29.29 10.68 -19.98
CA GLU A 58 29.03 11.71 -21.01
C GLU A 58 28.08 11.23 -22.12
N ALA A 59 28.16 9.96 -22.53
CA ALA A 59 27.22 9.36 -23.48
C ALA A 59 25.82 9.10 -22.87
N LEU A 60 25.72 9.03 -21.54
CA LEU A 60 24.49 8.79 -20.78
C LEU A 60 23.73 10.09 -20.43
N PHE A 61 24.38 11.25 -20.52
CA PHE A 61 23.76 12.55 -20.27
C PHE A 61 22.97 13.13 -21.46
N SER A 62 22.81 12.37 -22.56
CA SER A 62 21.98 12.78 -23.70
C SER A 62 20.51 12.33 -23.66
N GLY A 63 20.01 11.82 -22.51
CA GLY A 63 18.56 11.83 -22.23
C GLY A 63 17.87 10.53 -21.81
N ALA A 64 18.26 9.91 -20.68
CA ALA A 64 17.41 8.92 -20.01
C ALA A 64 17.55 8.97 -18.47
N SER A 65 16.42 9.04 -17.76
CA SER A 65 16.31 9.14 -16.30
C SER A 65 15.93 7.78 -15.68
N SER A 66 16.94 6.95 -15.38
CA SER A 66 16.95 5.90 -14.32
C SER A 66 18.23 5.08 -14.46
N TYR A 67 18.86 4.73 -13.34
CA TYR A 67 20.04 3.86 -13.32
C TYR A 67 19.84 2.69 -12.37
N ARG A 68 20.34 1.54 -12.79
CA ARG A 68 20.42 0.31 -11.99
C ARG A 68 21.83 0.20 -11.42
N VAL A 69 21.97 0.27 -10.10
CA VAL A 69 23.18 -0.16 -9.40
C VAL A 69 22.85 -1.47 -8.71
N ASN A 70 23.26 -2.59 -9.30
CA ASN A 70 23.26 -3.87 -8.59
C ASN A 70 24.61 -3.96 -7.86
N LEU A 71 24.63 -4.17 -6.54
CA LEU A 71 25.87 -4.54 -5.84
C LEU A 71 25.87 -6.07 -5.75
N HIS A 72 26.67 -6.71 -6.61
CA HIS A 72 26.50 -8.13 -6.91
C HIS A 72 27.38 -9.10 -6.11
N ASP A 73 28.23 -8.61 -5.21
CA ASP A 73 28.90 -9.45 -4.24
C ASP A 73 28.49 -9.04 -2.82
N LEU A 74 28.00 -10.03 -2.06
CA LEU A 74 27.50 -10.01 -0.67
C LEU A 74 25.98 -9.75 -0.51
N GLU A 75 25.24 -10.82 -0.21
CA GLU A 75 23.99 -11.00 0.61
C GLU A 75 22.99 -9.83 0.87
N HIS A 76 23.02 -8.73 0.13
CA HIS A 76 22.30 -7.50 0.41
C HIS A 76 21.78 -6.88 -0.89
N TRP A 77 20.59 -6.25 -0.86
CA TRP A 77 20.03 -5.53 -2.00
C TRP A 77 19.69 -4.10 -1.63
N ALA A 78 20.11 -3.15 -2.45
CA ALA A 78 19.78 -1.74 -2.35
C ALA A 78 19.05 -1.30 -3.63
N TYR A 79 17.80 -0.85 -3.54
CA TYR A 79 17.05 -0.27 -4.64
C TYR A 79 17.08 1.26 -4.55
N CYS A 80 17.83 1.90 -5.44
CA CYS A 80 17.91 3.36 -5.51
C CYS A 80 16.90 3.91 -6.51
N ASP A 81 15.93 4.68 -6.05
CA ASP A 81 15.13 5.55 -6.90
C ASP A 81 15.83 6.92 -6.99
N LEU A 82 16.57 7.11 -8.09
CA LEU A 82 17.22 8.38 -8.41
C LEU A 82 16.16 9.37 -8.93
N ARG A 83 15.70 10.25 -8.05
CA ARG A 83 14.73 11.29 -8.39
C ARG A 83 15.45 12.52 -8.91
N LYS A 84 15.74 12.53 -10.21
CA LYS A 84 16.17 13.76 -10.87
C LYS A 84 14.96 14.65 -11.13
N ASP A 85 15.06 15.89 -10.66
CA ASP A 85 14.25 17.05 -11.01
C ASP A 85 12.80 17.12 -10.49
N GLN A 86 12.61 17.91 -9.45
CA GLN A 86 11.40 18.70 -9.19
C GLN A 86 11.84 20.16 -9.03
N PRO A 87 11.41 21.11 -9.87
CA PRO A 87 11.77 22.53 -9.73
C PRO A 87 11.18 23.20 -8.48
N HIS A 88 10.40 22.48 -7.66
CA HIS A 88 9.66 23.03 -6.53
C HIS A 88 10.20 22.64 -5.16
N PHE A 89 11.11 21.66 -5.08
CA PHE A 89 11.91 21.41 -3.89
C PHE A 89 13.32 21.91 -4.20
N GLY A 90 13.73 23.02 -3.58
CA GLY A 90 15.00 23.70 -3.86
C GLY A 90 16.27 22.85 -3.71
N GLN A 91 16.18 21.58 -3.33
CA GLN A 91 17.24 20.58 -3.39
C GLN A 91 16.65 19.20 -3.74
N GLY A 92 17.20 18.52 -4.75
CA GLY A 92 16.80 17.16 -5.12
C GLY A 92 17.16 16.13 -4.04
N HIS A 93 16.20 15.30 -3.64
CA HIS A 93 16.39 14.19 -2.70
C HIS A 93 16.36 12.85 -3.42
N ASN A 94 17.33 11.98 -3.14
CA ASN A 94 17.33 10.59 -3.58
C ASN A 94 16.64 9.71 -2.53
N GLU A 95 15.82 8.74 -2.94
CA GLU A 95 15.23 7.74 -2.04
C GLU A 95 15.81 6.35 -2.36
N LEU A 96 16.50 5.76 -1.38
CA LEU A 96 17.10 4.44 -1.48
C LEU A 96 16.38 3.47 -0.53
N ILE A 97 15.73 2.44 -1.08
CA ILE A 97 15.07 1.36 -0.33
C ILE A 97 15.97 0.12 -0.37
N ILE A 98 16.53 -0.27 0.76
CA ILE A 98 17.45 -1.42 0.90
C ILE A 98 16.72 -2.58 1.58
N PHE A 99 16.78 -3.79 1.04
CA PHE A 99 16.35 -5.00 1.71
C PHE A 99 17.58 -5.81 2.13
N GLU A 100 17.75 -6.04 3.43
CA GLU A 100 18.93 -6.64 4.05
C GLU A 100 18.62 -8.01 4.66
N LYS A 101 19.44 -9.04 4.45
CA LYS A 101 19.26 -10.34 5.12
C LYS A 101 19.76 -10.30 6.58
N ALA A 102 18.94 -10.73 7.54
CA ALA A 102 18.99 -10.44 8.98
C ALA A 102 20.13 -11.12 9.77
N ASN A 103 21.03 -11.86 9.12
CA ASN A 103 21.99 -12.74 9.80
C ASN A 103 23.46 -12.53 9.40
N ASN A 104 23.85 -11.36 8.85
CA ASN A 104 25.27 -11.07 8.58
C ASN A 104 25.84 -10.05 9.59
N PRO A 105 26.47 -10.48 10.70
CA PRO A 105 27.01 -9.59 11.73
C PRO A 105 28.26 -8.80 11.29
N SER A 106 28.77 -9.02 10.08
CA SER A 106 30.01 -8.42 9.57
C SER A 106 29.82 -7.17 8.70
N PHE A 107 28.58 -6.81 8.35
CA PHE A 107 28.32 -5.73 7.39
C PHE A 107 27.77 -4.48 8.09
N GLU A 108 28.67 -3.56 8.45
CA GLU A 108 28.29 -2.26 9.00
C GLU A 108 28.12 -1.21 7.89
N LEU A 109 27.05 -1.34 7.09
CA LEU A 109 26.61 -0.28 6.17
C LEU A 109 26.48 1.11 6.88
N PRO A 110 26.06 1.19 8.16
CA PRO A 110 26.08 2.45 8.92
C PRO A 110 27.47 3.02 9.20
N ARG A 111 28.54 2.19 9.30
CA ARG A 111 29.92 2.70 9.41
C ARG A 111 30.43 3.21 8.06
N LEU A 112 30.13 2.50 6.98
CA LEU A 112 30.53 2.91 5.62
C LEU A 112 29.89 4.24 5.20
N LEU A 113 28.60 4.42 5.49
CA LEU A 113 27.92 5.70 5.32
C LEU A 113 28.30 6.72 6.39
N GLY A 114 28.52 6.30 7.64
CA GLY A 114 28.95 7.15 8.75
C GLY A 114 30.31 7.82 8.50
N HIS A 115 31.31 7.08 8.02
CA HIS A 115 32.61 7.64 7.66
C HIS A 115 32.54 8.57 6.43
N ALA A 116 31.63 8.32 5.48
CA ALA A 116 31.40 9.20 4.34
C ALA A 116 30.60 10.47 4.72
N LEU A 117 29.73 10.39 5.72
CA LEU A 117 28.90 11.49 6.22
C LEU A 117 29.64 12.36 7.25
N GLU A 118 30.48 11.78 8.11
CA GLU A 118 31.30 12.49 9.11
C GLU A 118 32.41 13.33 8.48
N ALA A 119 32.88 12.98 7.27
CA ALA A 119 33.90 13.74 6.55
C ALA A 119 33.36 15.00 5.84
N ALA A 120 32.04 15.20 5.83
CA ALA A 120 31.39 16.33 5.15
C ALA A 120 30.92 17.39 6.16
N THR A 121 31.85 18.13 6.75
CA THR A 121 31.52 19.29 7.60
C THR A 121 31.23 20.55 6.77
N GLU A 122 29.95 20.88 6.73
CA GLU A 122 29.23 22.18 6.68
C GLU A 122 29.77 23.51 6.08
N GLU A 123 31.00 23.69 5.58
CA GLU A 123 31.47 25.08 5.27
C GLU A 123 32.15 25.38 3.93
N GLN A 124 31.98 24.56 2.88
CA GLN A 124 32.59 24.89 1.57
C GLN A 124 31.69 24.57 0.38
N VAL A 125 30.61 25.35 0.20
CA VAL A 125 29.81 25.29 -1.03
C VAL A 125 29.39 26.70 -1.44
N PHE A 126 30.33 27.58 -1.80
CA PHE A 126 30.13 28.59 -2.85
C PHE A 126 31.51 29.10 -3.31
N GLY A 127 31.93 28.66 -4.49
CA GLY A 127 33.16 29.12 -5.13
C GLY A 127 33.34 28.43 -6.48
N SER A 128 33.02 29.16 -7.55
CA SER A 128 33.41 28.82 -8.91
C SER A 128 34.93 28.78 -9.00
N ASP A 129 35.45 27.75 -9.65
CA ASP A 129 36.86 27.52 -10.01
C ASP A 129 37.83 27.17 -8.86
N ALA A 130 38.15 25.87 -8.72
CA ALA A 130 39.53 25.34 -8.64
C ALA A 130 39.61 23.87 -8.16
N GLY A 131 40.41 23.08 -8.88
CA GLY A 131 41.41 22.16 -8.33
C GLY A 131 40.96 20.91 -7.56
N ALA A 132 41.07 19.75 -8.21
CA ALA A 132 41.01 18.45 -7.53
C ALA A 132 42.12 18.32 -6.47
N VAL A 133 41.75 18.04 -5.23
CA VAL A 133 42.67 17.61 -4.17
C VAL A 133 42.55 16.08 -4.06
N VAL A 134 43.65 15.38 -4.35
CA VAL A 134 43.73 13.91 -4.28
C VAL A 134 44.12 13.50 -2.87
N TYR A 135 43.28 12.75 -2.18
CA TYR A 135 43.69 12.01 -0.99
C TYR A 135 44.15 10.61 -1.40
N SER A 136 45.42 10.33 -1.10
CA SER A 136 46.02 9.00 -1.20
C SER A 136 45.99 8.41 0.20
N ASP A 137 45.05 7.50 0.47
CA ASP A 137 45.15 6.43 1.46
C ASP A 137 43.80 5.70 1.59
N VAL A 138 43.46 4.90 0.58
CA VAL A 138 42.52 3.79 0.72
C VAL A 138 43.32 2.50 0.50
N PRO A 139 43.29 1.52 1.42
CA PRO A 139 44.05 0.28 1.28
C PRO A 139 43.73 -0.45 -0.04
N GLN A 140 44.76 -0.80 -0.82
CA GLN A 140 44.66 -1.50 -2.12
C GLN A 140 43.86 -2.82 -2.09
N SER A 141 43.63 -3.42 -0.91
CA SER A 141 42.81 -4.61 -0.76
C SER A 141 41.30 -4.36 -0.93
N LEU A 142 40.84 -3.10 -0.88
CA LEU A 142 39.43 -2.72 -1.06
C LEU A 142 39.09 -2.25 -2.49
N SER A 143 40.06 -1.73 -3.24
CA SER A 143 39.84 -1.29 -4.62
C SER A 143 39.60 -2.46 -5.57
N GLY A 144 40.27 -3.60 -5.33
CA GLY A 144 40.14 -4.81 -6.16
C GLY A 144 38.72 -5.39 -6.23
N ASN A 145 37.96 -5.35 -5.12
CA ASN A 145 36.62 -5.96 -5.01
C ASN A 145 35.49 -5.08 -5.57
N LEU A 146 35.63 -3.75 -5.47
CA LEU A 146 34.64 -2.83 -6.04
C LEU A 146 34.73 -2.78 -7.56
N THR A 147 35.94 -2.78 -8.13
CA THR A 147 36.11 -2.76 -9.60
C THR A 147 35.62 -4.07 -10.26
N THR A 148 35.74 -5.21 -9.60
CA THR A 148 35.18 -6.49 -10.08
C THR A 148 33.65 -6.53 -9.98
N CYS A 149 33.06 -5.99 -8.92
CA CYS A 149 31.59 -5.85 -8.79
C CYS A 149 30.98 -5.02 -9.93
N PHE A 150 31.62 -3.92 -10.33
CA PHE A 150 31.11 -3.06 -11.41
C PHE A 150 31.33 -3.64 -12.81
N ALA A 151 32.45 -4.34 -13.05
CA ALA A 151 32.71 -5.02 -14.33
C ALA A 151 31.82 -6.27 -14.56
N ALA A 152 31.41 -6.96 -13.49
CA ALA A 152 30.47 -8.09 -13.58
C ALA A 152 29.03 -7.65 -13.90
N ASN A 153 28.65 -6.42 -13.53
CA ASN A 153 27.31 -5.89 -13.75
C ASN A 153 27.01 -5.46 -15.18
N SER A 154 28.01 -4.96 -15.90
CA SER A 154 27.90 -4.71 -17.34
C SER A 154 27.84 -6.02 -18.16
N GLY A 155 28.37 -7.12 -17.62
CA GLY A 155 28.22 -8.47 -18.19
C GLY A 155 26.86 -9.12 -17.94
N LEU A 156 26.18 -8.83 -16.82
CA LEU A 156 24.88 -9.43 -16.47
C LEU A 156 23.67 -8.72 -17.11
N VAL A 157 23.81 -7.45 -17.50
CA VAL A 157 22.87 -6.82 -18.45
C VAL A 157 22.95 -7.51 -19.82
N ALA A 158 24.09 -8.13 -20.15
CA ALA A 158 24.26 -8.92 -21.37
C ALA A 158 23.86 -10.41 -21.23
N SER A 159 23.70 -10.95 -20.02
CA SER A 159 23.44 -12.39 -19.80
C SER A 159 22.20 -12.75 -18.97
N GLY A 160 21.41 -11.78 -18.52
CA GLY A 160 20.19 -12.00 -17.72
C GLY A 160 18.93 -11.57 -18.46
N SER A 161 18.54 -12.35 -19.47
CA SER A 161 17.33 -12.20 -20.29
C SER A 161 16.05 -12.13 -19.45
N MET A 162 15.53 -10.93 -19.18
CA MET A 162 14.08 -10.76 -19.10
C MET A 162 13.56 -11.15 -20.48
N PRO A 163 12.72 -12.19 -20.62
CA PRO A 163 12.22 -12.56 -21.93
C PRO A 163 11.44 -11.38 -22.50
N VAL A 164 11.89 -10.85 -23.63
CA VAL A 164 11.01 -10.13 -24.56
C VAL A 164 9.88 -11.10 -24.87
N LEU A 165 8.62 -10.62 -24.86
CA LEU A 165 7.50 -11.48 -25.20
C LEU A 165 7.82 -12.25 -26.49
N PRO A 166 7.71 -13.59 -26.49
CA PRO A 166 7.85 -14.34 -27.72
C PRO A 166 6.91 -13.73 -28.75
N ALA A 167 7.41 -13.49 -29.96
CA ALA A 167 6.65 -12.81 -31.02
C ALA A 167 5.33 -13.51 -31.40
N ASP A 168 5.09 -14.71 -30.87
CA ASP A 168 3.97 -15.60 -31.14
C ASP A 168 2.86 -15.58 -30.05
N THR A 169 3.05 -14.84 -28.93
CA THR A 169 2.04 -14.77 -27.85
C THR A 169 1.12 -13.56 -27.93
N CYS A 170 1.52 -12.51 -28.66
CA CYS A 170 0.71 -11.32 -28.92
C CYS A 170 0.25 -11.34 -30.37
N ASP A 171 -1.05 -11.16 -30.60
CA ASP A 171 -1.55 -10.86 -31.95
C ASP A 171 -0.92 -9.53 -32.39
N LYS A 172 -0.20 -9.53 -33.52
CA LYS A 172 0.60 -8.36 -33.96
C LYS A 172 -0.26 -7.20 -34.50
N GLY A 173 -1.58 -7.36 -34.52
CA GLY A 173 -2.53 -6.36 -35.00
C GLY A 173 -3.34 -5.68 -33.89
N GLY A 174 -3.17 -4.37 -33.73
CA GLY A 174 -4.03 -3.51 -32.89
C GLY A 174 -3.49 -3.19 -31.50
N PRO A 175 -4.18 -2.32 -30.74
CA PRO A 175 -3.75 -1.88 -29.41
C PRO A 175 -3.81 -3.02 -28.38
N LEU A 176 -2.80 -3.06 -27.51
CA LEU A 176 -2.72 -3.98 -26.38
C LEU A 176 -3.04 -3.25 -25.07
N VAL A 177 -3.75 -3.91 -24.16
CA VAL A 177 -3.95 -3.42 -22.80
C VAL A 177 -3.46 -4.44 -21.79
N VAL A 178 -2.74 -3.95 -20.78
CA VAL A 178 -2.20 -4.73 -19.68
C VAL A 178 -2.94 -4.35 -18.42
N THR A 179 -3.70 -5.27 -17.85
CA THR A 179 -4.22 -5.10 -16.50
C THR A 179 -3.19 -5.61 -15.52
N ALA A 180 -2.60 -4.68 -14.75
CA ALA A 180 -1.74 -4.99 -13.64
C ALA A 180 -2.58 -5.09 -12.36
N ILE A 181 -2.33 -6.13 -11.54
CA ILE A 181 -2.98 -6.29 -10.25
C ILE A 181 -1.95 -6.43 -9.13
N ILE A 182 -2.14 -5.67 -8.05
CA ILE A 182 -1.42 -5.84 -6.79
C ILE A 182 -2.42 -6.33 -5.76
N ASP A 183 -2.35 -7.60 -5.39
CA ASP A 183 -3.30 -8.24 -4.48
C ASP A 183 -2.62 -9.37 -3.69
N HIS A 184 -3.42 -10.13 -2.96
CA HIS A 184 -3.05 -11.33 -2.25
C HIS A 184 -3.67 -12.56 -2.92
N ALA A 185 -2.88 -13.63 -3.05
CA ALA A 185 -3.33 -14.93 -3.54
C ALA A 185 -3.92 -14.88 -4.96
N ILE A 186 -3.03 -14.76 -5.96
CA ILE A 186 -3.40 -14.66 -7.37
C ILE A 186 -3.33 -16.07 -8.00
N PRO A 187 -4.47 -16.68 -8.38
CA PRO A 187 -4.50 -18.04 -8.90
C PRO A 187 -4.09 -18.05 -10.38
N PHE A 188 -2.78 -18.00 -10.62
CA PHE A 188 -2.23 -17.84 -11.97
C PHE A 188 -2.58 -18.97 -12.94
N ALA A 189 -2.83 -20.18 -12.41
CA ALA A 189 -3.29 -21.32 -13.19
C ALA A 189 -4.81 -21.30 -13.51
N HIS A 190 -5.64 -20.39 -12.99
CA HIS A 190 -7.08 -20.46 -13.25
C HIS A 190 -7.44 -20.28 -14.74
N GLU A 191 -8.37 -21.07 -15.29
CA GLU A 191 -8.74 -21.14 -16.72
C GLU A 191 -9.08 -19.78 -17.35
N ARG A 192 -9.75 -18.92 -16.57
CA ARG A 192 -10.15 -17.56 -16.95
C ARG A 192 -8.99 -16.58 -17.19
N PHE A 193 -7.78 -16.99 -16.83
CA PHE A 193 -6.53 -16.25 -17.05
C PHE A 193 -5.63 -16.95 -18.07
N ARG A 194 -6.18 -17.89 -18.86
CA ARG A 194 -5.46 -18.64 -19.89
C ARG A 194 -5.90 -18.23 -21.30
N LEU A 195 -5.00 -18.42 -22.25
CA LEU A 195 -5.26 -18.34 -23.69
C LEU A 195 -5.69 -19.70 -24.26
N SER A 196 -5.11 -20.77 -23.75
CA SER A 196 -5.37 -22.18 -24.09
C SER A 196 -5.09 -23.04 -22.85
N ALA A 197 -5.30 -24.36 -22.92
CA ALA A 197 -5.06 -25.25 -21.77
C ALA A 197 -3.66 -25.08 -21.16
N ASP A 198 -2.66 -24.80 -21.99
CA ASP A 198 -1.24 -24.73 -21.70
C ASP A 198 -0.62 -23.32 -21.79
N ARG A 199 -1.38 -22.29 -22.20
CA ARG A 199 -0.86 -20.92 -22.33
C ARG A 199 -1.58 -19.93 -21.43
N SER A 200 -0.79 -19.06 -20.80
CA SER A 200 -1.27 -18.03 -19.87
C SER A 200 -1.55 -16.68 -20.56
N ARG A 201 -2.51 -15.92 -20.02
CA ARG A 201 -2.67 -14.47 -20.26
C ARG A 201 -1.88 -13.62 -19.26
N ILE A 202 -1.44 -14.24 -18.16
CA ILE A 202 -0.50 -13.65 -17.20
C ILE A 202 0.88 -13.79 -17.80
N ASP A 203 1.43 -12.66 -18.25
CA ASP A 203 2.75 -12.60 -18.88
C ASP A 203 3.89 -12.60 -17.86
N ALA A 204 3.61 -12.07 -16.67
CA ALA A 204 4.46 -12.27 -15.51
C ALA A 204 3.67 -12.13 -14.22
N ILE A 205 4.10 -12.87 -13.20
CA ILE A 205 3.62 -12.71 -11.82
C ILE A 205 4.80 -12.70 -10.85
N TRP A 206 4.81 -11.74 -9.93
CA TRP A 206 5.76 -11.69 -8.83
C TRP A 206 5.12 -12.12 -7.52
N LEU A 207 5.57 -13.25 -6.97
CA LEU A 207 5.15 -13.78 -5.68
C LEU A 207 6.10 -13.27 -4.59
N GLN A 208 5.83 -12.09 -4.00
CA GLN A 208 6.77 -11.42 -3.09
C GLN A 208 7.06 -12.23 -1.81
N GLY A 209 6.12 -13.04 -1.35
CA GLY A 209 6.28 -13.88 -0.17
C GLY A 209 7.06 -15.18 -0.42
N THR A 210 7.12 -15.67 -1.66
CA THR A 210 7.66 -17.01 -1.96
C THR A 210 9.19 -16.98 -2.01
N PRO A 211 9.92 -17.82 -1.26
CA PRO A 211 11.38 -17.84 -1.30
C PRO A 211 11.94 -18.02 -2.73
N THR A 212 13.03 -17.31 -3.05
CA THR A 212 13.79 -17.54 -4.29
C THR A 212 14.45 -18.92 -4.24
N ALA A 213 14.28 -19.72 -5.30
CA ALA A 213 15.01 -20.99 -5.44
C ALA A 213 16.47 -20.78 -5.90
N GLN A 214 16.81 -19.59 -6.42
CA GLN A 214 18.11 -19.27 -7.01
C GLN A 214 18.54 -17.84 -6.62
N SER A 215 19.81 -17.66 -6.26
CA SER A 215 20.37 -16.37 -5.83
C SER A 215 20.52 -15.32 -6.93
N ASN A 216 20.25 -15.69 -8.20
CA ASN A 216 20.58 -14.90 -9.38
C ASN A 216 19.35 -14.44 -10.19
N THR A 217 18.13 -14.57 -9.63
CA THR A 217 16.90 -14.14 -10.30
C THR A 217 16.46 -12.75 -9.84
N SER A 218 16.02 -11.90 -10.77
CA SER A 218 15.36 -10.62 -10.48
C SER A 218 13.85 -10.83 -10.50
N PRO A 219 13.09 -10.38 -9.49
CA PRO A 219 13.49 -9.61 -8.30
C PRO A 219 14.16 -10.48 -7.22
N ALA A 220 14.95 -9.83 -6.38
CA ALA A 220 15.78 -10.46 -5.35
C ALA A 220 15.02 -11.05 -4.16
N ILE A 221 13.84 -10.49 -3.88
CA ILE A 221 12.88 -11.03 -2.91
C ILE A 221 11.72 -11.64 -3.67
N GLY A 222 11.12 -12.68 -3.12
CA GLY A 222 10.01 -13.36 -3.77
C GLY A 222 10.43 -14.21 -4.97
N ARG A 223 9.46 -14.76 -5.68
CA ARG A 223 9.69 -15.52 -6.93
C ARG A 223 8.91 -14.88 -8.07
N ALA A 224 9.58 -14.47 -9.14
CA ALA A 224 8.89 -14.10 -10.37
C ALA A 224 8.72 -15.31 -11.29
N LEU A 225 7.53 -15.45 -11.87
CA LEU A 225 7.22 -16.42 -12.91
C LEU A 225 6.92 -15.64 -14.18
N THR A 226 7.55 -16.06 -15.28
CA THR A 226 7.25 -15.53 -16.62
C THR A 226 6.11 -16.33 -17.26
N GLY A 227 5.53 -15.81 -18.34
CA GLY A 227 4.48 -16.50 -19.09
C GLY A 227 4.89 -17.90 -19.55
N SER A 228 6.16 -18.09 -19.94
CA SER A 228 6.70 -19.42 -20.30
C SER A 228 6.82 -20.33 -19.07
N SER A 229 7.34 -19.83 -17.94
CA SER A 229 7.38 -20.60 -16.71
C SER A 229 5.99 -21.01 -16.22
N ILE A 230 4.98 -20.14 -16.42
CA ILE A 230 3.58 -20.47 -16.11
C ILE A 230 3.08 -21.54 -17.08
N ALA A 231 3.33 -21.40 -18.38
CA ALA A 231 2.96 -22.40 -19.39
C ALA A 231 3.56 -23.79 -19.08
N ASP A 232 4.83 -23.85 -18.68
CA ASP A 232 5.49 -25.08 -18.26
C ASP A 232 4.82 -25.72 -17.04
N LEU A 233 4.38 -24.91 -16.07
CA LEU A 233 3.63 -25.40 -14.91
C LEU A 233 2.22 -25.85 -15.29
N LEU A 234 1.55 -25.16 -16.21
CA LEU A 234 0.24 -25.56 -16.72
C LEU A 234 0.31 -26.90 -17.47
N GLY A 235 1.34 -27.10 -18.30
CA GLY A 235 1.56 -28.36 -19.03
C GLY A 235 1.87 -29.56 -18.13
N GLN A 236 2.22 -29.32 -16.85
CA GLN A 236 2.43 -30.37 -15.85
C GLN A 236 1.14 -30.81 -15.13
N ILE A 237 0.03 -30.08 -15.30
CA ILE A 237 -1.28 -30.46 -14.74
C ILE A 237 -1.85 -31.65 -15.53
N GLY A 238 -2.34 -32.67 -14.81
CA GLY A 238 -2.69 -33.98 -15.36
C GLY A 238 -1.49 -34.92 -15.54
N GLY A 239 -0.28 -34.47 -15.15
CA GLY A 239 0.97 -35.22 -15.19
C GLY A 239 1.68 -35.18 -13.85
N ALA A 240 2.67 -34.30 -13.70
CA ALA A 240 3.43 -34.14 -12.46
C ALA A 240 2.59 -33.55 -11.31
N PHE A 241 1.55 -32.77 -11.64
CA PHE A 241 0.51 -32.34 -10.71
C PHE A 241 -0.82 -32.95 -11.15
N ARG A 242 -1.60 -33.50 -10.22
CA ARG A 242 -2.94 -34.03 -10.51
C ARG A 242 -3.89 -32.91 -10.94
N ASP A 243 -3.83 -31.78 -10.25
CA ASP A 243 -4.72 -30.64 -10.42
C ASP A 243 -4.04 -29.33 -10.01
N GLU A 244 -4.77 -28.21 -10.16
CA GLU A 244 -4.31 -26.88 -9.77
C GLU A 244 -3.99 -26.78 -8.28
N ASN A 245 -4.74 -27.50 -7.43
CA ASN A 245 -4.53 -27.45 -5.99
C ASN A 245 -3.18 -28.08 -5.61
N GLU A 246 -2.82 -29.22 -6.22
CA GLU A 246 -1.50 -29.82 -6.04
C GLU A 246 -0.37 -28.92 -6.57
N LEU A 247 -0.57 -28.29 -7.73
CA LEU A 247 0.36 -27.28 -8.26
C LEU A 247 0.58 -26.13 -7.25
N TYR A 248 -0.49 -25.50 -6.75
CA TYR A 248 -0.38 -24.41 -5.79
C TYR A 248 0.24 -24.85 -4.46
N SER A 249 -0.05 -26.09 -4.02
CA SER A 249 0.57 -26.70 -2.84
C SER A 249 2.09 -26.81 -2.99
N SER A 250 2.56 -27.24 -4.16
CA SER A 250 3.99 -27.42 -4.45
C SER A 250 4.78 -26.10 -4.46
N MET A 251 4.11 -25.00 -4.82
CA MET A 251 4.74 -23.69 -4.99
C MET A 251 5.05 -22.99 -3.65
N SER A 252 4.65 -23.58 -2.51
CA SER A 252 5.03 -23.16 -1.16
C SER A 252 4.91 -21.65 -0.93
N SER A 253 3.80 -21.03 -1.36
CA SER A 253 3.47 -19.69 -0.87
C SER A 253 3.30 -19.75 0.64
N VAL A 254 3.89 -18.79 1.35
CA VAL A 254 4.12 -18.87 2.79
C VAL A 254 2.80 -19.15 3.55
N PRO A 255 2.81 -19.99 4.61
CA PRO A 255 1.61 -20.28 5.39
C PRO A 255 0.89 -19.01 5.85
N MET A 256 -0.44 -19.08 5.89
CA MET A 256 -1.26 -17.98 6.39
C MET A 256 -1.05 -17.77 7.89
N GLY A 257 -0.22 -16.79 8.24
CA GLY A 257 0.04 -16.40 9.62
C GLY A 257 1.05 -17.29 10.35
N ARG A 258 1.44 -16.85 11.56
CA ARG A 258 2.50 -17.49 12.37
C ARG A 258 2.13 -18.87 12.93
N ASP A 259 0.84 -19.19 13.02
CA ASP A 259 0.35 -20.37 13.77
C ASP A 259 -0.17 -21.53 12.88
N ARG A 260 -0.01 -21.47 11.55
CA ARG A 260 -0.36 -22.61 10.69
C ARG A 260 0.78 -23.63 10.59
N GLN A 261 0.41 -24.91 10.63
CA GLN A 261 1.27 -25.99 10.14
C GLN A 261 1.56 -25.76 8.65
N ALA A 262 2.74 -26.16 8.18
CA ALA A 262 3.09 -26.15 6.76
C ALA A 262 2.02 -26.93 5.98
N GLY A 263 1.20 -26.26 5.17
CA GLY A 263 0.18 -26.96 4.38
C GLY A 263 -1.02 -26.17 3.88
N ASP A 264 -1.44 -25.07 4.53
CA ASP A 264 -2.60 -24.27 4.07
C ASP A 264 -2.17 -22.89 3.53
N THR A 265 -1.91 -22.82 2.24
CA THR A 265 -1.66 -21.62 1.47
C THR A 265 -2.98 -20.96 1.04
N PRO A 266 -3.00 -19.63 0.84
CA PRO A 266 -4.18 -18.93 0.34
C PRO A 266 -4.78 -19.47 -0.97
N LEU A 267 -3.94 -20.06 -1.82
CA LEU A 267 -4.31 -20.57 -3.14
C LEU A 267 -4.91 -21.98 -3.12
N GLN A 268 -4.90 -22.66 -1.96
CA GLN A 268 -5.60 -23.94 -1.79
C GLN A 268 -7.04 -23.74 -1.28
N GLN A 269 -7.41 -22.52 -0.91
CA GLN A 269 -8.79 -22.23 -0.54
C GLN A 269 -9.66 -22.18 -1.79
N SER A 270 -10.94 -22.53 -1.66
CA SER A 270 -11.91 -22.36 -2.76
C SER A 270 -12.24 -20.90 -3.11
N PHE A 271 -11.72 -19.94 -2.34
CA PHE A 271 -11.88 -18.51 -2.53
C PHE A 271 -10.59 -17.80 -2.11
N CYS A 272 -10.13 -16.88 -2.93
CA CYS A 272 -9.07 -15.96 -2.58
C CYS A 272 -9.43 -14.55 -3.08
N HIS A 273 -9.04 -13.54 -2.30
CA HIS A 273 -9.34 -12.14 -2.61
C HIS A 273 -8.79 -11.75 -3.99
N GLY A 274 -7.51 -12.01 -4.26
CA GLY A 274 -6.87 -11.69 -5.53
C GLY A 274 -7.44 -12.43 -6.74
N GLY A 275 -7.90 -13.67 -6.57
CA GLY A 275 -8.58 -14.41 -7.65
C GLY A 275 -9.88 -13.75 -8.08
N MET A 276 -10.71 -13.34 -7.10
CA MET A 276 -11.94 -12.61 -7.38
C MET A 276 -11.65 -11.25 -8.02
N MET A 277 -10.67 -10.50 -7.50
CA MET A 277 -10.33 -9.18 -8.05
C MET A 277 -9.78 -9.30 -9.47
N LEU A 278 -8.91 -10.28 -9.73
CA LEU A 278 -8.35 -10.51 -11.06
C LEU A 278 -9.42 -10.92 -12.07
N ASP A 279 -10.41 -11.72 -11.65
CA ASP A 279 -11.54 -12.07 -12.52
C ASP A 279 -12.39 -10.86 -12.91
N LEU A 280 -12.76 -10.05 -11.93
CA LEU A 280 -13.55 -8.85 -12.17
C LEU A 280 -12.81 -7.83 -13.06
N ALA A 281 -11.49 -7.75 -12.93
CA ALA A 281 -10.65 -6.83 -13.71
C ALA A 281 -10.32 -7.35 -15.12
N ALA A 282 -10.00 -8.64 -15.26
CA ALA A 282 -9.40 -9.17 -16.48
C ALA A 282 -9.87 -10.56 -16.91
N GLY A 283 -10.77 -11.22 -16.17
CA GLY A 283 -11.21 -12.58 -16.47
C GLY A 283 -11.94 -12.72 -17.80
N ARG A 284 -11.54 -13.70 -18.62
CA ARG A 284 -12.16 -14.03 -19.92
C ARG A 284 -12.21 -15.53 -20.13
N GLU A 285 -13.12 -16.00 -20.96
CA GLU A 285 -13.16 -17.40 -21.37
C GLU A 285 -11.96 -17.78 -22.23
N ILE A 286 -11.57 -19.06 -22.17
CA ILE A 286 -10.61 -19.63 -23.12
C ILE A 286 -11.21 -19.47 -24.53
N ASN A 287 -10.42 -18.94 -25.46
CA ASN A 287 -10.81 -18.57 -26.84
C ASN A 287 -11.61 -17.26 -27.00
N ASP A 288 -11.75 -16.41 -25.98
CA ASP A 288 -12.22 -15.03 -26.18
C ASP A 288 -11.26 -14.31 -27.17
N ALA A 289 -11.82 -13.72 -28.23
CA ALA A 289 -11.04 -13.04 -29.27
C ALA A 289 -10.20 -11.86 -28.74
N LEU A 290 -10.61 -11.26 -27.61
CA LEU A 290 -9.88 -10.19 -26.94
C LEU A 290 -8.87 -10.70 -25.90
N ALA A 291 -8.84 -12.00 -25.60
CA ALA A 291 -7.94 -12.57 -24.60
C ALA A 291 -6.46 -12.37 -24.96
N SER A 292 -6.10 -12.39 -26.25
CA SER A 292 -4.75 -12.14 -26.74
C SER A 292 -4.33 -10.67 -26.63
N LYS A 293 -5.28 -9.73 -26.57
CA LYS A 293 -5.03 -8.28 -26.50
C LYS A 293 -5.19 -7.71 -25.09
N HIS A 294 -5.90 -8.41 -24.20
CA HIS A 294 -6.03 -8.08 -22.79
C HIS A 294 -5.09 -8.96 -21.97
N ARG A 295 -3.86 -8.48 -21.73
CA ARG A 295 -2.80 -9.16 -20.99
C ARG A 295 -2.83 -8.85 -19.50
N ILE A 296 -2.13 -9.65 -18.69
CA ILE A 296 -2.13 -9.52 -17.22
C ILE A 296 -0.70 -9.48 -16.69
N LEU A 297 -0.45 -8.56 -15.76
CA LEU A 297 0.70 -8.60 -14.85
C LEU A 297 0.20 -8.75 -13.41
N GLY A 298 0.76 -9.69 -12.66
CA GLY A 298 0.36 -9.93 -11.27
C GLY A 298 1.46 -9.62 -10.27
N VAL A 299 1.13 -9.04 -9.13
CA VAL A 299 1.98 -9.04 -7.95
C VAL A 299 1.20 -9.54 -6.76
N GLU A 300 1.65 -10.64 -6.19
CA GLU A 300 1.14 -11.20 -4.94
C GLU A 300 1.97 -10.67 -3.77
N LEU A 301 1.33 -9.89 -2.91
CA LEU A 301 1.95 -9.36 -1.69
C LEU A 301 2.17 -10.49 -0.66
N PRO A 302 3.18 -10.38 0.22
CA PRO A 302 3.41 -11.39 1.25
C PRO A 302 2.22 -11.52 2.20
N ALA A 303 1.76 -12.75 2.44
CA ALA A 303 0.59 -13.02 3.25
C ALA A 303 0.68 -12.42 4.67
N GLN A 304 1.87 -12.32 5.25
CA GLN A 304 2.08 -11.74 6.59
C GLN A 304 1.82 -10.24 6.63
N ILE A 305 2.17 -9.53 5.55
CA ILE A 305 1.96 -8.10 5.42
C ILE A 305 0.47 -7.84 5.21
N VAL A 306 -0.18 -8.65 4.38
CA VAL A 306 -1.62 -8.56 4.12
C VAL A 306 -2.46 -8.94 5.36
N ALA A 307 -2.00 -9.93 6.15
CA ALA A 307 -2.65 -10.33 7.40
C ALA A 307 -2.62 -9.22 8.46
N GLN A 308 -1.62 -8.33 8.37
CA GLN A 308 -1.49 -7.16 9.24
C GLN A 308 -2.22 -5.98 8.59
N THR A 309 -3.50 -5.82 8.90
CA THR A 309 -4.34 -4.76 8.32
C THR A 309 -4.03 -3.34 8.81
N ASN A 310 -2.94 -3.16 9.56
CA ASN A 310 -2.50 -1.87 10.10
C ASN A 310 -1.57 -1.09 9.15
N GLY A 311 -1.41 -1.54 7.90
CA GLY A 311 -0.63 -0.87 6.86
C GLY A 311 0.90 -0.86 7.05
N PHE A 312 1.41 -1.42 8.15
CA PHE A 312 2.84 -1.38 8.46
C PHE A 312 3.66 -2.16 7.40
N LEU A 313 4.62 -1.49 6.75
CA LEU A 313 5.41 -1.97 5.60
C LEU A 313 4.63 -2.25 4.30
N HIS A 314 3.30 -2.39 4.34
CA HIS A 314 2.45 -2.66 3.18
C HIS A 314 2.75 -1.71 2.02
N GLU A 315 2.81 -0.42 2.32
CA GLU A 315 3.08 0.61 1.32
C GLU A 315 4.45 0.45 0.62
N LEU A 316 5.48 -0.08 1.30
CA LEU A 316 6.80 -0.33 0.70
C LEU A 316 6.77 -1.50 -0.28
N PHE A 317 6.02 -2.55 0.04
CA PHE A 317 5.83 -3.70 -0.85
C PHE A 317 5.02 -3.32 -2.09
N VAL A 318 4.01 -2.46 -1.93
CA VAL A 318 3.20 -1.93 -3.03
C VAL A 318 4.04 -0.99 -3.92
N LYS A 319 4.85 -0.10 -3.34
CA LYS A 319 5.78 0.74 -4.13
C LYS A 319 6.77 -0.10 -4.94
N SER A 320 7.33 -1.14 -4.32
CA SER A 320 8.20 -2.11 -5.01
C SER A 320 7.47 -2.85 -6.14
N ALA A 321 6.22 -3.26 -5.90
CA ALA A 321 5.38 -3.91 -6.89
C ALA A 321 5.14 -3.03 -8.12
N MET A 322 4.82 -1.75 -7.92
CA MET A 322 4.59 -0.84 -9.04
C MET A 322 5.87 -0.57 -9.84
N ASN A 323 7.04 -0.47 -9.20
CA ASN A 323 8.33 -0.38 -9.90
C ASN A 323 8.56 -1.61 -10.78
N TRP A 324 8.30 -2.80 -10.24
CA TRP A 324 8.43 -4.04 -10.97
C TRP A 324 7.44 -4.12 -12.15
N ILE A 325 6.18 -3.70 -11.96
CA ILE A 325 5.17 -3.65 -13.02
C ILE A 325 5.62 -2.74 -14.16
N TRP A 326 6.04 -1.50 -13.85
CA TRP A 326 6.50 -0.56 -14.86
C TRP A 326 7.70 -1.10 -15.66
N PHE A 327 8.72 -1.59 -14.96
CA PHE A 327 9.91 -2.14 -15.62
C PHE A 327 9.58 -3.37 -16.47
N THR A 328 8.74 -4.26 -15.94
CA THR A 328 8.32 -5.49 -16.63
C THR A 328 7.52 -5.16 -17.87
N ALA A 329 6.54 -4.25 -17.78
CA ALA A 329 5.75 -3.83 -18.92
C ALA A 329 6.63 -3.19 -20.00
N ARG A 330 7.46 -2.21 -19.63
CA ARG A 330 8.37 -1.54 -20.57
C ARG A 330 9.30 -2.51 -21.29
N SER A 331 9.80 -3.52 -20.56
CA SER A 331 10.69 -4.54 -21.13
C SER A 331 9.95 -5.52 -22.04
N MET A 332 8.80 -6.04 -21.61
CA MET A 332 8.06 -7.07 -22.33
C MET A 332 7.37 -6.53 -23.59
N TYR A 333 6.85 -5.30 -23.52
CA TYR A 333 6.05 -4.69 -24.57
C TYR A 333 6.79 -3.56 -25.30
N ALA A 334 8.13 -3.50 -25.24
CA ALA A 334 8.94 -2.43 -25.84
C ALA A 334 8.63 -2.16 -27.33
N ASN A 335 8.21 -3.20 -28.07
CA ASN A 335 7.91 -3.14 -29.50
C ASN A 335 6.42 -3.12 -29.82
N HIS A 336 5.55 -2.97 -28.82
CA HIS A 336 4.10 -3.01 -28.97
C HIS A 336 3.47 -1.77 -28.31
N PRO A 337 2.63 -1.00 -29.02
CA PRO A 337 1.81 0.02 -28.38
C PRO A 337 0.92 -0.63 -27.32
N HIS A 338 1.10 -0.21 -26.07
CA HIS A 338 0.39 -0.79 -24.94
C HIS A 338 0.05 0.27 -23.89
N GLU A 339 -0.96 -0.03 -23.08
CA GLU A 339 -1.30 0.75 -21.89
C GLU A 339 -1.38 -0.16 -20.68
N VAL A 340 -0.94 0.35 -19.53
CA VAL A 340 -0.99 -0.38 -18.25
C VAL A 340 -2.04 0.26 -17.34
N ILE A 341 -3.05 -0.53 -16.96
CA ILE A 341 -4.07 -0.16 -15.98
C ILE A 341 -3.79 -0.93 -14.69
N LEU A 342 -3.62 -0.22 -13.59
CA LEU A 342 -3.34 -0.82 -12.28
C LEU A 342 -4.61 -0.90 -11.44
N ASN A 343 -4.97 -2.10 -10.98
CA ASN A 343 -5.94 -2.29 -9.90
C ASN A 343 -5.21 -2.46 -8.56
N TYR A 344 -5.53 -1.58 -7.60
CA TYR A 344 -5.11 -1.68 -6.21
C TYR A 344 -6.34 -1.73 -5.29
N SER A 345 -6.61 -2.91 -4.75
CA SER A 345 -7.88 -3.30 -4.11
C SER A 345 -7.83 -3.32 -2.59
N PHE A 346 -6.82 -2.69 -1.97
CA PHE A 346 -6.70 -2.55 -0.52
C PHE A 346 -7.21 -1.19 -0.04
N GLY A 347 -7.58 -1.11 1.24
CA GLY A 347 -8.05 0.13 1.84
C GLY A 347 -7.78 0.19 3.33
N ASP A 348 -7.03 1.22 3.72
CA ASP A 348 -6.66 1.53 5.10
C ASP A 348 -7.53 2.67 5.63
N PHE A 349 -7.75 2.69 6.94
CA PHE A 349 -8.55 3.74 7.58
C PHE A 349 -7.68 4.91 8.05
N CYS A 350 -6.48 4.67 8.56
CA CYS A 350 -5.63 5.78 8.96
C CYS A 350 -4.68 6.22 7.85
N GLY A 351 -4.39 7.52 7.81
CA GLY A 351 -3.45 8.12 6.87
C GLY A 351 -3.76 9.59 6.60
N ARG A 352 -2.93 10.22 5.76
CA ARG A 352 -2.91 11.68 5.58
C ARG A 352 -4.13 12.24 4.84
N ARG A 353 -4.75 11.46 3.94
CA ARG A 353 -6.07 11.73 3.31
C ARG A 353 -6.23 13.03 2.52
N ASP A 354 -5.12 13.64 2.18
CA ASP A 354 -5.02 14.87 1.40
C ASP A 354 -4.32 14.63 0.05
N GLY A 355 -4.07 13.37 -0.30
CA GLY A 355 -3.54 12.97 -1.61
C GLY A 355 -2.02 13.03 -1.74
N LEU A 356 -1.26 13.30 -0.68
CA LEU A 356 0.22 13.29 -0.70
C LEU A 356 0.83 12.41 0.40
N GLY A 357 0.06 11.46 0.93
CA GLY A 357 0.61 10.30 1.66
C GLY A 357 1.46 9.41 0.72
N MET A 358 2.20 8.44 1.25
CA MET A 358 3.23 7.74 0.46
C MET A 358 2.69 7.05 -0.82
N LEU A 359 1.60 6.29 -0.73
CA LEU A 359 1.03 5.64 -1.91
C LEU A 359 0.25 6.60 -2.80
N ASP A 360 -0.55 7.51 -2.26
CA ASP A 360 -1.24 8.54 -3.05
C ASP A 360 -0.23 9.34 -3.90
N ALA A 361 0.89 9.74 -3.30
CA ALA A 361 1.99 10.43 -3.96
C ALA A 361 2.60 9.58 -5.10
N ASP A 362 2.89 8.30 -4.84
CA ASP A 362 3.47 7.42 -5.85
C ASP A 362 2.50 7.13 -6.99
N PHE A 363 1.21 6.97 -6.69
CA PHE A 363 0.17 6.81 -7.70
C PHE A 363 0.09 8.04 -8.61
N GLN A 364 0.04 9.24 -8.03
CA GLN A 364 0.00 10.48 -8.81
C GLN A 364 1.26 10.63 -9.67
N LEU A 365 2.44 10.37 -9.10
CA LEU A 365 3.71 10.42 -9.83
C LEU A 365 3.71 9.52 -11.07
N ARG A 366 3.19 8.29 -10.94
CA ARG A 366 3.14 7.33 -12.06
C ARG A 366 2.17 7.74 -13.15
N LEU A 367 1.04 8.31 -12.77
CA LEU A 367 0.07 8.86 -13.71
C LEU A 367 0.66 10.08 -14.45
N ASP A 368 1.32 10.99 -13.73
CA ASP A 368 1.91 12.21 -14.30
C ASP A 368 3.11 11.92 -15.24
N ARG A 369 3.74 10.75 -15.08
CA ARG A 369 4.85 10.27 -15.92
C ARG A 369 4.40 9.36 -17.06
N ASP A 370 3.10 9.15 -17.23
CA ASP A 370 2.54 8.19 -18.17
C ASP A 370 3.13 6.76 -18.00
N GLU A 371 3.60 6.41 -16.81
CA GLU A 371 4.06 5.06 -16.49
C GLU A 371 2.88 4.08 -16.36
N LEU A 372 1.71 4.62 -16.03
CA LEU A 372 0.43 3.93 -15.94
C LEU A 372 -0.65 4.81 -16.58
N ALA A 373 -1.52 4.22 -17.37
CA ALA A 373 -2.63 4.92 -18.02
C ALA A 373 -3.80 5.21 -17.06
N GLY A 374 -3.93 4.40 -16.02
CA GLY A 374 -4.99 4.53 -15.03
C GLY A 374 -4.73 3.67 -13.80
N ILE A 375 -5.14 4.17 -12.64
CA ILE A 375 -5.06 3.46 -11.37
C ILE A 375 -6.45 3.46 -10.75
N THR A 376 -7.02 2.28 -10.52
CA THR A 376 -8.28 2.13 -9.78
C THR A 376 -7.99 1.71 -8.35
N VAL A 377 -8.53 2.47 -7.39
CA VAL A 377 -8.38 2.19 -5.96
C VAL A 377 -9.73 1.99 -5.31
N SER A 378 -9.83 0.99 -4.42
CA SER A 378 -11.03 0.80 -3.63
C SER A 378 -11.36 2.03 -2.77
N ALA A 379 -12.60 2.51 -2.80
CA ALA A 379 -13.00 3.66 -1.98
C ALA A 379 -12.94 3.35 -0.47
N GLY A 380 -12.91 2.08 -0.05
CA GLY A 380 -12.91 1.67 1.34
C GLY A 380 -14.30 1.34 1.88
N ASN A 381 -14.33 0.49 2.90
CA ASN A 381 -15.56 -0.07 3.48
C ASN A 381 -15.90 0.56 4.86
N GLY A 382 -15.38 1.76 5.15
CA GLY A 382 -15.39 2.38 6.48
C GLY A 382 -16.67 3.13 6.88
N PHE A 383 -17.68 3.26 6.01
CA PHE A 383 -18.82 4.17 6.23
C PHE A 383 -19.68 3.85 7.45
N GLN A 384 -19.73 2.59 7.88
CA GLN A 384 -20.52 2.13 9.04
C GLN A 384 -19.64 1.53 10.15
N SER A 385 -18.33 1.76 10.05
CA SER A 385 -17.35 1.19 10.97
C SER A 385 -17.22 2.01 12.25
N ASP A 386 -17.81 3.22 12.29
CA ASP A 386 -17.73 4.14 13.43
C ASP A 386 -16.25 4.42 13.80
N CYS A 387 -15.37 4.47 12.80
CA CYS A 387 -13.91 4.55 12.96
C CYS A 387 -13.33 5.93 12.66
N HIS A 388 -14.17 6.95 12.50
CA HIS A 388 -13.72 8.32 12.21
C HIS A 388 -14.44 9.35 13.07
N ALA A 389 -13.70 10.32 13.59
CA ALA A 389 -14.25 11.51 14.22
C ALA A 389 -13.53 12.78 13.76
N GLU A 390 -14.25 13.89 13.75
CA GLU A 390 -13.73 15.25 13.57
C GLU A 390 -14.03 16.04 14.84
N ILE A 391 -13.02 16.73 15.39
CA ILE A 391 -13.16 17.58 16.57
C ILE A 391 -12.66 18.98 16.21
N THR A 392 -13.52 19.97 16.35
CA THR A 392 -13.23 21.38 16.06
C THR A 392 -12.55 22.08 17.24
N ALA A 393 -11.87 23.20 16.97
CA ALA A 393 -11.31 24.05 18.03
C ALA A 393 -12.37 24.52 19.05
N SER A 394 -13.60 24.81 18.61
CA SER A 394 -14.69 25.22 19.51
C SER A 394 -15.18 24.10 20.40
N GLU A 395 -15.26 22.86 19.89
CA GLU A 395 -15.59 21.68 20.71
C GLU A 395 -14.49 21.41 21.75
N MET A 396 -13.21 21.55 21.39
CA MET A 396 -12.11 21.42 22.35
C MET A 396 -12.10 22.52 23.42
N ALA A 397 -12.50 23.74 23.07
CA ALA A 397 -12.61 24.84 24.03
C ALA A 397 -13.71 24.58 25.09
N GLN A 398 -14.74 23.80 24.73
CA GLN A 398 -15.80 23.37 25.63
C GLN A 398 -15.46 22.06 26.38
N GLY A 399 -14.39 21.39 25.97
CA GLY A 399 -14.04 20.04 26.40
C GLY A 399 -14.86 19.00 25.63
N GLN A 400 -14.19 18.24 24.76
CA GLN A 400 -14.84 17.18 23.98
C GLN A 400 -14.38 15.80 24.48
N ASP A 401 -15.35 14.94 24.78
CA ASP A 401 -15.10 13.55 25.15
C ASP A 401 -15.49 12.60 23.99
N LEU A 402 -14.68 11.56 23.78
CA LEU A 402 -14.94 10.48 22.84
C LEU A 402 -14.64 9.15 23.51
N THR A 403 -15.44 8.12 23.24
CA THR A 403 -15.13 6.76 23.72
C THR A 403 -14.52 5.94 22.59
N LEU A 404 -13.34 5.36 22.82
CA LEU A 404 -12.80 4.26 22.02
C LEU A 404 -13.21 2.92 22.64
N CYS A 405 -13.82 2.03 21.86
CA CYS A 405 -14.26 0.72 22.30
C CYS A 405 -13.31 -0.37 21.78
N LEU A 406 -12.36 -0.81 22.61
CA LEU A 406 -11.52 -1.98 22.31
C LEU A 406 -12.32 -3.27 22.54
N GLN A 407 -12.39 -4.13 21.53
CA GLN A 407 -13.20 -5.34 21.60
C GLN A 407 -12.48 -6.43 22.42
N PRO A 408 -13.20 -7.20 23.26
CA PRO A 408 -12.63 -8.36 23.91
C PRO A 408 -12.34 -9.47 22.89
N GLY A 409 -11.26 -10.23 23.11
CA GLY A 409 -10.88 -11.35 22.22
C GLY A 409 -10.16 -10.90 20.94
N ASP A 410 -9.65 -9.67 20.90
CA ASP A 410 -8.85 -9.18 19.78
C ASP A 410 -7.41 -9.65 19.94
N LYS A 411 -6.92 -10.46 19.01
CA LYS A 411 -5.56 -11.01 19.00
C LYS A 411 -4.59 -10.09 18.26
N THR A 412 -5.08 -9.00 17.68
CA THR A 412 -4.29 -8.01 16.95
C THR A 412 -4.16 -6.71 17.74
N PRO A 413 -3.06 -5.95 17.60
CA PRO A 413 -2.97 -4.61 18.16
C PRO A 413 -3.96 -3.67 17.48
N SER A 414 -4.53 -2.74 18.24
CA SER A 414 -5.41 -1.68 17.73
C SER A 414 -4.62 -0.37 17.60
N PHE A 415 -4.85 0.39 16.52
CA PHE A 415 -4.18 1.67 16.29
C PHE A 415 -5.21 2.78 16.14
N VAL A 416 -4.91 3.94 16.70
CA VAL A 416 -5.68 5.17 16.51
C VAL A 416 -4.74 6.26 16.07
N GLN A 417 -5.07 6.99 15.02
CA GLN A 417 -4.30 8.14 14.56
C GLN A 417 -5.09 9.44 14.71
N PHE A 418 -4.44 10.46 15.27
CA PHE A 418 -4.88 11.85 15.21
C PHE A 418 -4.07 12.58 14.15
N TRP A 419 -4.72 13.43 13.38
CA TRP A 419 -4.10 14.25 12.37
C TRP A 419 -4.48 15.71 12.58
N LEU A 420 -3.45 16.55 12.50
CA LEU A 420 -3.50 17.99 12.65
C LEU A 420 -2.83 18.61 11.43
N ASP A 421 -3.39 19.71 10.96
CA ASP A 421 -2.74 20.52 9.95
C ASP A 421 -1.59 21.31 10.59
N GLY A 422 -0.50 21.48 9.84
CA GLY A 422 0.69 22.17 10.32
C GLY A 422 1.68 21.27 11.06
N SER A 423 2.85 21.85 11.30
CA SER A 423 3.97 21.23 12.01
C SER A 423 3.93 21.66 13.47
N HIS A 424 3.66 20.72 14.37
CA HIS A 424 3.58 20.96 15.80
C HIS A 424 4.62 20.09 16.51
N GLU A 425 5.40 20.69 17.42
CA GLU A 425 6.37 19.96 18.26
C GLU A 425 5.71 19.30 19.48
N SER A 426 4.50 19.74 19.83
CA SER A 426 3.64 19.13 20.85
C SER A 426 2.17 19.34 20.48
N LEU A 427 1.24 18.64 21.12
CA LEU A 427 -0.18 18.86 20.89
C LEU A 427 -0.61 20.27 21.36
N PRO A 428 -1.35 21.02 20.52
CA PRO A 428 -1.90 22.33 20.90
C PRO A 428 -3.07 22.23 21.91
N PHE A 429 -3.46 21.01 22.28
CA PHE A 429 -4.51 20.69 23.25
C PHE A 429 -3.99 19.66 24.28
N GLU A 430 -4.65 19.58 25.42
CA GLU A 430 -4.45 18.50 26.39
C GLU A 430 -5.28 17.28 25.98
N LEU A 431 -4.61 16.14 25.88
CA LEU A 431 -5.22 14.84 25.66
C LEU A 431 -5.27 14.08 26.98
N GLU A 432 -6.46 13.69 27.41
CA GLU A 432 -6.65 12.76 28.51
C GLU A 432 -7.02 11.38 27.98
N ILE A 433 -6.22 10.36 28.29
CA ILE A 433 -6.49 8.96 27.98
C ILE A 433 -6.94 8.26 29.26
N LYS A 434 -8.20 7.83 29.31
CA LYS A 434 -8.83 7.12 30.43
C LYS A 434 -8.97 5.64 30.10
N PRO A 435 -8.23 4.74 30.78
CA PRO A 435 -8.47 3.30 30.70
C PRO A 435 -9.88 2.91 31.20
N PRO A 436 -10.37 1.70 30.85
CA PRO A 436 -11.61 1.17 31.42
C PRO A 436 -11.54 1.18 32.95
N SER A 437 -12.62 1.60 33.62
CA SER A 437 -12.66 1.79 35.08
C SER A 437 -12.29 0.56 35.90
N THR A 438 -12.48 -0.64 35.33
CA THR A 438 -12.15 -1.93 35.96
C THR A 438 -10.68 -2.34 35.83
N SER A 439 -9.87 -1.62 35.04
CA SER A 439 -8.48 -1.98 34.77
C SER A 439 -7.54 -1.71 35.95
N GLY A 440 -7.83 -0.68 36.77
CA GLY A 440 -6.92 -0.19 37.80
C GLY A 440 -5.72 0.59 37.25
N ILE A 441 -5.71 0.90 35.95
CA ILE A 441 -4.72 1.76 35.29
C ILE A 441 -5.17 3.21 35.45
N ALA A 442 -4.27 4.09 35.89
CA ALA A 442 -4.58 5.50 36.08
C ALA A 442 -4.77 6.23 34.75
N PRO A 443 -5.70 7.21 34.65
CA PRO A 443 -5.75 8.13 33.53
C PRO A 443 -4.44 8.91 33.37
N ILE A 444 -4.12 9.27 32.13
CA ILE A 444 -2.98 10.14 31.82
C ILE A 444 -3.49 11.38 31.08
N VAL A 445 -3.04 12.56 31.51
CA VAL A 445 -3.22 13.84 30.80
C VAL A 445 -1.87 14.23 30.22
N THR A 446 -1.82 14.58 28.94
CA THR A 446 -0.56 14.90 28.25
C THR A 446 -0.77 15.90 27.11
N SER A 447 0.28 16.66 26.79
CA SER A 447 0.45 17.42 25.55
C SER A 447 1.36 16.69 24.55
N LEU A 448 1.86 15.49 24.88
CA LEU A 448 2.80 14.69 24.07
C LEU A 448 4.00 15.50 23.55
N GLU A 449 4.80 16.05 24.46
CA GLU A 449 6.12 16.62 24.11
C GLU A 449 7.14 15.51 23.78
N ASP A 450 6.92 14.29 24.29
CA ASP A 450 7.69 13.08 24.04
C ASP A 450 6.75 11.86 23.88
N ASP A 451 7.31 10.73 23.43
CA ASP A 451 6.62 9.44 23.41
C ASP A 451 6.07 9.07 24.80
N LEU A 452 4.83 8.59 24.84
CA LEU A 452 4.14 8.21 26.07
C LEU A 452 3.91 6.69 26.12
N GLU A 453 4.12 6.10 27.29
CA GLU A 453 3.75 4.71 27.58
C GLU A 453 2.70 4.65 28.70
N LEU A 454 1.62 3.90 28.46
CA LEU A 454 0.63 3.54 29.48
C LEU A 454 0.98 2.15 29.99
N VAL A 455 1.31 2.05 31.28
CA VAL A 455 1.73 0.80 31.91
C VAL A 455 0.62 0.26 32.80
N ASP A 456 0.34 -1.05 32.71
CA ASP A 456 -0.48 -1.73 33.72
C ASP A 456 0.35 -1.91 35.00
N PRO A 457 0.00 -1.26 36.13
CA PRO A 457 0.78 -1.35 37.35
C PRO A 457 0.81 -2.75 37.96
N LYS A 458 -0.18 -3.61 37.64
CA LYS A 458 -0.21 -5.00 38.14
C LYS A 458 0.71 -5.92 37.34
N ALA A 459 0.76 -5.72 36.03
CA ALA A 459 1.58 -6.53 35.12
C ALA A 459 3.01 -5.96 34.94
N GLY A 460 3.22 -4.67 35.22
CA GLY A 460 4.48 -3.97 34.99
C GLY A 460 4.82 -3.80 33.50
N SER A 461 3.83 -3.89 32.61
CA SER A 461 4.03 -3.89 31.15
C SER A 461 3.20 -2.82 30.44
N ALA A 462 3.75 -2.25 29.37
CA ALA A 462 3.05 -1.35 28.45
C ALA A 462 1.75 -1.98 27.92
N VAL A 463 0.62 -1.29 28.06
CA VAL A 463 -0.67 -1.67 27.44
C VAL A 463 -1.02 -0.78 26.25
N ALA A 464 -0.44 0.41 26.18
CA ALA A 464 -0.53 1.29 25.03
C ALA A 464 0.69 2.21 24.95
N ARG A 465 1.02 2.67 23.74
CA ARG A 465 2.04 3.69 23.49
C ARG A 465 1.49 4.75 22.56
N ALA A 466 1.81 6.02 22.82
CA ALA A 466 1.48 7.14 21.95
C ALA A 466 2.75 7.79 21.42
N TYR A 467 2.78 8.04 20.11
CA TYR A 467 3.90 8.62 19.39
C TYR A 467 3.46 9.90 18.69
N LEU A 468 4.25 10.97 18.82
CA LEU A 468 4.09 12.18 18.02
C LEU A 468 5.03 12.12 16.82
N GLN A 469 4.51 12.35 15.62
CA GLN A 469 5.23 12.22 14.37
C GLN A 469 4.88 13.38 13.44
N GLN A 470 5.87 13.88 12.70
CA GLN A 470 5.66 14.81 11.60
C GLN A 470 5.65 14.03 10.29
N ASP A 471 4.63 14.27 9.47
CA ASP A 471 4.46 13.63 8.18
C ASP A 471 4.58 14.68 7.08
N ALA A 472 5.71 14.65 6.38
CA ALA A 472 6.00 15.53 5.26
C ALA A 472 5.37 14.99 3.98
N PRO A 473 4.84 15.87 3.11
CA PRO A 473 4.28 15.47 1.82
C PRO A 473 5.32 14.76 0.95
N ARG A 474 4.93 13.67 0.29
CA ARG A 474 5.83 12.83 -0.52
C ARG A 474 5.82 13.16 -2.03
N TYR A 475 4.96 14.10 -2.42
CA TYR A 475 4.80 14.57 -3.80
C TYR A 475 4.63 16.09 -3.83
N ALA A 476 5.29 16.76 -4.77
CA ALA A 476 5.03 18.17 -5.04
C ALA A 476 3.65 18.28 -5.69
N VAL A 477 2.78 19.14 -5.19
CA VAL A 477 1.45 19.28 -5.79
C VAL A 477 1.55 20.10 -7.07
N PRO A 478 1.19 19.56 -8.25
CA PRO A 478 1.29 20.30 -9.50
C PRO A 478 0.32 21.49 -9.58
N ASP A 479 -0.71 21.51 -8.75
CA ASP A 479 -1.84 22.46 -8.81
C ASP A 479 -1.71 23.68 -7.90
N GLY A 480 -0.52 23.92 -7.33
CA GLY A 480 -0.27 25.08 -6.47
C GLY A 480 -0.86 24.97 -5.06
N ARG A 481 -1.39 23.81 -4.65
CA ARG A 481 -1.66 23.55 -3.22
C ARG A 481 -0.35 23.58 -2.44
N THR A 482 -0.35 24.29 -1.33
CA THR A 482 0.78 24.27 -0.40
C THR A 482 0.89 22.88 0.20
N ALA A 483 1.95 22.15 -0.17
CA ALA A 483 2.27 20.86 0.44
C ALA A 483 2.71 21.13 1.89
N THR A 484 1.80 20.96 2.86
CA THR A 484 2.09 21.23 4.27
C THR A 484 2.51 19.96 5.00
N ILE A 485 3.49 20.11 5.89
CA ILE A 485 3.77 19.12 6.93
C ILE A 485 2.51 19.01 7.79
N ARG A 486 2.12 17.77 8.12
CA ARG A 486 1.03 17.49 9.05
C ARG A 486 1.57 16.79 10.27
N THR A 487 0.95 17.06 11.41
CA THR A 487 1.31 16.40 12.66
C THR A 487 0.38 15.21 12.86
N ARG A 488 0.98 14.04 13.13
CA ARG A 488 0.28 12.79 13.42
C ARG A 488 0.60 12.35 14.84
N VAL A 489 -0.43 12.00 15.60
CA VAL A 489 -0.26 11.18 16.81
C VAL A 489 -0.76 9.78 16.54
N THR A 490 0.04 8.76 16.83
CA THR A 490 -0.39 7.36 16.75
C THR A 490 -0.44 6.77 18.15
N ILE A 491 -1.63 6.30 18.58
CA ILE A 491 -1.78 5.48 19.78
C ILE A 491 -1.89 4.02 19.36
N ALA A 492 -0.91 3.21 19.76
CA ALA A 492 -0.88 1.78 19.57
C ALA A 492 -1.27 1.08 20.87
N PHE A 493 -2.40 0.37 20.87
CA PHE A 493 -2.87 -0.46 21.97
C PHE A 493 -2.40 -1.90 21.75
N CYS A 494 -1.93 -2.54 22.83
CA CYS A 494 -1.74 -3.98 22.81
C CYS A 494 -3.05 -4.69 22.49
N ARG A 495 -2.96 -5.89 21.92
CA ARG A 495 -4.09 -6.81 21.75
C ARG A 495 -4.83 -7.03 23.06
N THR A 496 -6.14 -7.27 23.00
CA THR A 496 -6.94 -7.54 24.21
C THR A 496 -6.92 -9.01 24.60
N GLU A 497 -6.55 -9.90 23.68
CA GLU A 497 -6.27 -11.32 23.91
C GLU A 497 -4.81 -11.61 23.54
N ALA A 498 -3.94 -11.59 24.55
CA ALA A 498 -2.51 -11.90 24.40
C ALA A 498 -2.19 -13.33 24.84
N ALA A 499 -1.10 -13.90 24.31
CA ALA A 499 -0.59 -15.17 24.83
C ALA A 499 -0.08 -14.99 26.27
N ARG A 500 0.04 -16.10 26.99
CA ARG A 500 0.49 -16.10 28.39
C ARG A 500 1.82 -15.36 28.54
N GLY A 501 1.89 -14.40 29.46
CA GLY A 501 3.09 -13.61 29.73
C GLY A 501 3.34 -12.44 28.77
N GLN A 502 2.42 -12.17 27.84
CA GLN A 502 2.47 -10.98 26.98
C GLN A 502 1.50 -9.91 27.50
N ALA A 503 1.88 -8.64 27.32
CA ALA A 503 1.03 -7.51 27.67
C ALA A 503 -0.26 -7.52 26.85
N ALA A 504 -1.37 -7.19 27.51
CA ALA A 504 -2.69 -7.07 26.91
C ALA A 504 -3.34 -5.76 27.32
N ALA A 505 -3.94 -5.04 26.37
CA ALA A 505 -4.72 -3.87 26.72
C ALA A 505 -6.07 -4.30 27.32
N PRO A 506 -6.53 -3.66 28.41
CA PRO A 506 -7.88 -3.87 28.90
C PRO A 506 -8.93 -3.64 27.80
N ALA A 507 -9.72 -4.67 27.51
CA ALA A 507 -10.89 -4.52 26.65
C ALA A 507 -11.93 -3.59 27.30
N GLY A 508 -12.71 -2.89 26.47
CA GLY A 508 -13.80 -2.04 26.92
C GLY A 508 -13.68 -0.60 26.47
N ARG A 509 -14.28 0.29 27.25
CA ARG A 509 -14.46 1.71 26.93
C ARG A 509 -13.29 2.52 27.46
N TRP A 510 -12.47 3.01 26.55
CA TRP A 510 -11.42 3.97 26.80
C TRP A 510 -11.96 5.37 26.54
N GLY A 511 -11.77 6.30 27.48
CA GLY A 511 -12.12 7.69 27.29
C GLY A 511 -10.96 8.45 26.64
N LEU A 512 -11.26 9.27 25.65
CA LEU A 512 -10.36 10.24 25.04
C LEU A 512 -10.97 11.63 25.25
N SER A 513 -10.36 12.46 26.10
CA SER A 513 -10.81 13.84 26.35
C SER A 513 -9.86 14.82 25.67
N PHE A 514 -10.42 15.83 25.01
CA PHE A 514 -9.71 16.85 24.27
C PHE A 514 -10.06 18.22 24.86
N LYS A 515 -9.06 18.92 25.38
CA LYS A 515 -9.25 20.24 26.01
C LYS A 515 -8.25 21.25 25.47
N SER A 516 -8.75 22.40 25.04
CA SER A 516 -7.88 23.49 24.59
C SER A 516 -6.95 23.96 25.71
N ARG A 517 -5.68 24.22 25.36
CA ARG A 517 -4.74 24.90 26.26
C ARG A 517 -5.02 26.40 26.26
N ALA A 518 -4.51 27.12 27.28
CA ALA A 518 -4.63 28.58 27.34
C ALA A 518 -4.07 29.30 26.11
N ASN A 519 -3.09 28.69 25.43
CA ASN A 519 -2.50 29.14 24.16
C ASN A 519 -2.77 28.12 23.04
N CYS A 520 -4.00 27.63 22.92
CA CYS A 520 -4.37 26.75 21.81
C CYS A 520 -4.25 27.52 20.49
N ASP A 521 -3.19 27.24 19.72
CA ASP A 521 -2.91 27.89 18.43
C ASP A 521 -3.74 27.34 17.27
N LEU A 522 -4.73 26.48 17.55
CA LEU A 522 -5.65 26.02 16.51
C LEU A 522 -6.63 27.13 16.16
N SER A 523 -6.57 27.55 14.90
CA SER A 523 -7.56 28.45 14.31
C SER A 523 -8.97 27.84 14.36
N ALA A 524 -9.99 28.69 14.32
CA ALA A 524 -11.38 28.25 14.37
C ALA A 524 -11.80 27.31 13.22
N GLN A 525 -11.00 27.23 12.15
CA GLN A 525 -11.23 26.36 11.00
C GLN A 525 -10.47 25.03 11.08
N GLU A 526 -9.46 24.93 11.95
CA GLU A 526 -8.70 23.70 12.12
C GLU A 526 -9.48 22.66 12.92
N LYS A 527 -9.24 21.40 12.56
CA LYS A 527 -9.89 20.25 13.15
C LYS A 527 -8.85 19.19 13.49
N VAL A 528 -9.05 18.54 14.62
CA VAL A 528 -8.38 17.27 14.92
C VAL A 528 -9.17 16.16 14.22
N MET A 529 -8.49 15.46 13.34
CA MET A 529 -9.09 14.35 12.60
C MET A 529 -8.61 13.04 13.18
N LEU A 530 -9.55 12.21 13.62
CA LEU A 530 -9.26 10.97 14.32
C LEU A 530 -9.72 9.78 13.48
N TRP A 531 -8.85 8.80 13.29
CA TRP A 531 -9.21 7.50 12.71
C TRP A 531 -8.78 6.36 13.60
N VAL A 532 -9.63 5.35 13.72
CA VAL A 532 -9.27 4.03 14.23
C VAL A 532 -8.87 3.18 13.04
N GLU A 533 -7.69 2.58 13.08
CA GLU A 533 -7.19 1.77 11.99
C GLU A 533 -8.03 0.51 11.82
N ARG A 534 -8.03 -0.01 10.61
CA ARG A 534 -8.68 -1.26 10.26
C ARG A 534 -8.06 -2.42 11.05
N GLY A 535 -8.89 -3.12 11.81
CA GLY A 535 -8.49 -4.22 12.69
C GLY A 535 -9.27 -5.51 12.44
N ASP A 536 -10.07 -5.63 11.38
CA ASP A 536 -10.74 -6.87 10.99
C ASP A 536 -9.87 -7.71 10.03
N SER A 537 -9.94 -9.04 10.14
CA SER A 537 -9.21 -9.93 9.25
C SER A 537 -9.82 -9.95 7.84
N LEU A 538 -8.96 -9.90 6.82
CA LEU A 538 -9.38 -10.04 5.42
C LEU A 538 -10.00 -11.44 5.16
N PRO A 539 -10.97 -11.56 4.24
CA PRO A 539 -11.49 -12.85 3.80
C PRO A 539 -10.37 -13.83 3.40
N GLY A 540 -10.47 -15.07 3.88
CA GLY A 540 -9.47 -16.12 3.69
C GLY A 540 -8.45 -16.23 4.83
N PHE A 541 -8.25 -15.15 5.61
CA PHE A 541 -7.44 -15.18 6.83
C PHE A 541 -8.25 -15.66 8.04
N LEU A 542 -7.56 -16.29 9.00
CA LEU A 542 -8.18 -16.65 10.26
C LEU A 542 -8.64 -15.38 10.98
N PRO A 543 -9.89 -15.35 11.50
CA PRO A 543 -10.34 -14.25 12.33
C PRO A 543 -9.44 -14.12 13.56
N ALA A 544 -8.58 -13.11 13.53
CA ALA A 544 -7.69 -12.76 14.64
C ALA A 544 -8.02 -11.36 15.17
N GLY A 545 -8.43 -10.47 14.28
CA GLY A 545 -8.72 -9.08 14.59
C GLY A 545 -10.19 -8.82 14.89
N ARG A 546 -10.46 -7.90 15.83
CA ARG A 546 -11.81 -7.39 16.10
C ARG A 546 -11.79 -5.87 16.05
N GLN A 547 -12.46 -5.31 15.04
CA GLN A 547 -12.48 -3.86 14.80
C GLN A 547 -12.86 -3.06 16.05
N ALA A 548 -11.91 -2.29 16.57
CA ALA A 548 -12.17 -1.24 17.53
C ALA A 548 -12.98 -0.11 16.87
N TYR A 549 -13.82 0.57 17.63
CA TYR A 549 -14.71 1.60 17.09
C TYR A 549 -14.94 2.73 18.10
N LEU A 550 -15.42 3.86 17.61
CA LEU A 550 -15.74 5.04 18.39
C LEU A 550 -17.20 5.02 18.83
N ALA A 551 -17.46 5.53 20.03
CA ALA A 551 -18.80 5.74 20.55
C ALA A 551 -18.94 7.14 21.14
N HIS A 552 -20.11 7.75 20.90
CA HIS A 552 -20.48 9.06 21.43
C HIS A 552 -22.00 9.10 21.63
N ALA A 553 -22.47 9.82 22.65
CA ALA A 553 -23.90 9.86 22.99
C ALA A 553 -24.78 10.42 21.85
N ASN A 554 -24.24 11.37 21.09
CA ASN A 554 -24.94 11.98 19.96
C ASN A 554 -24.80 11.18 18.65
N HIS A 555 -24.07 10.06 18.63
CA HIS A 555 -23.89 9.26 17.42
C HIS A 555 -25.01 8.23 17.26
N GLN A 556 -25.79 8.37 16.20
CA GLN A 556 -26.89 7.45 15.90
C GLN A 556 -26.43 6.37 14.92
N ARG A 557 -26.17 5.17 15.45
CA ARG A 557 -25.81 3.99 14.66
C ARG A 557 -27.01 3.38 13.94
N TRP A 558 -28.16 3.40 14.60
CA TRP A 558 -29.41 2.81 14.15
C TRP A 558 -30.47 3.91 14.09
N ASP A 559 -31.35 3.84 13.10
CA ASP A 559 -32.53 4.70 13.01
C ASP A 559 -33.66 4.17 13.92
N GLU A 560 -34.76 4.93 13.98
CA GLU A 560 -35.95 4.58 14.79
C GLU A 560 -36.58 3.24 14.41
N SER A 561 -36.32 2.75 13.18
CA SER A 561 -36.80 1.46 12.69
C SER A 561 -35.83 0.30 12.97
N GLY A 562 -34.72 0.57 13.66
CA GLY A 562 -33.67 -0.41 13.95
C GLY A 562 -32.79 -0.75 12.75
N ARG A 563 -32.85 0.02 11.65
CA ARG A 563 -31.98 -0.14 10.49
C ARG A 563 -30.72 0.69 10.64
N ARG A 564 -29.64 0.30 9.96
CA ARG A 564 -28.39 1.08 9.98
C ARG A 564 -28.68 2.47 9.46
N ASN A 565 -28.35 3.49 10.25
CA ASN A 565 -28.52 4.86 9.81
C ASN A 565 -27.51 5.15 8.68
N THR A 566 -28.03 5.43 7.49
CA THR A 566 -27.23 5.78 6.31
C THR A 566 -27.18 7.26 6.02
N ALA A 567 -27.88 8.08 6.81
CA ALA A 567 -27.78 9.53 6.73
C ALA A 567 -26.39 9.97 7.18
N LEU A 568 -25.96 11.12 6.67
CA LEU A 568 -24.76 11.77 7.18
C LEU A 568 -25.03 12.28 8.59
N ASP A 569 -24.00 12.23 9.43
CA ASP A 569 -24.13 12.63 10.85
C ASP A 569 -24.40 14.12 10.97
N GLY A 570 -25.25 14.48 11.94
CA GLY A 570 -25.51 15.87 12.28
C GLY A 570 -24.25 16.58 12.80
N ALA A 571 -24.32 17.90 12.87
CA ALA A 571 -23.22 18.73 13.37
C ALA A 571 -22.74 18.30 14.78
N TRP A 572 -23.68 17.90 15.64
CA TRP A 572 -23.48 17.60 17.06
C TRP A 572 -22.79 16.27 17.42
N SER A 573 -22.55 15.38 16.45
CA SER A 573 -21.79 14.14 16.67
C SER A 573 -20.36 14.32 16.19
N PRO A 574 -19.32 14.15 17.02
CA PRO A 574 -17.94 14.19 16.54
C PRO A 574 -17.64 13.00 15.62
N ILE A 575 -18.34 11.87 15.77
CA ILE A 575 -18.20 10.72 14.88
C ILE A 575 -18.84 11.04 13.54
N LYS A 576 -18.08 10.91 12.45
CA LYS A 576 -18.49 11.24 11.09
C LYS A 576 -18.39 10.06 10.13
N ARG A 577 -19.39 9.94 9.27
CA ARG A 577 -19.46 9.00 8.14
C ARG A 577 -18.86 9.58 6.85
N ARG A 578 -18.70 10.91 6.78
CA ARG A 578 -17.89 11.58 5.73
C ARG A 578 -16.41 11.37 5.99
N ASN A 579 -15.59 11.62 4.97
CA ASN A 579 -14.14 11.49 5.05
C ASN A 579 -13.66 10.08 5.48
N THR A 580 -14.38 9.07 5.00
CA THR A 580 -14.13 7.65 5.30
C THR A 580 -13.53 6.90 4.12
N LEU A 581 -13.14 7.60 3.04
CA LEU A 581 -12.45 6.99 1.88
C LEU A 581 -11.21 6.20 2.34
N SER A 582 -10.69 5.28 1.55
CA SER A 582 -9.39 4.68 1.87
C SER A 582 -8.33 5.80 1.99
N ALA A 583 -7.40 5.65 2.93
CA ALA A 583 -6.29 6.60 3.11
C ALA A 583 -5.45 6.79 1.84
N ASN A 584 -5.42 5.76 0.98
CA ASN A 584 -4.65 5.68 -0.26
C ASN A 584 -5.50 5.91 -1.52
N ALA A 585 -6.66 6.55 -1.38
CA ALA A 585 -7.59 6.82 -2.47
C ALA A 585 -7.81 8.32 -2.72
N ASN A 586 -6.91 9.19 -2.26
CA ASN A 586 -7.11 10.64 -2.24
C ASN A 586 -6.27 11.40 -3.27
N ALA A 587 -5.34 10.73 -3.96
CA ALA A 587 -4.65 11.29 -5.13
C ALA A 587 -5.65 11.79 -6.19
N ALA A 588 -5.30 12.88 -6.87
CA ALA A 588 -6.22 13.64 -7.71
C ALA A 588 -6.71 12.83 -8.91
N ASP A 589 -5.76 12.21 -9.63
CA ASP A 589 -6.06 11.49 -10.87
C ASP A 589 -6.36 10.00 -10.66
N VAL A 590 -6.12 9.48 -9.45
CA VAL A 590 -6.53 8.13 -9.07
C VAL A 590 -8.05 8.00 -9.10
N LEU A 591 -8.52 6.92 -9.72
CA LEU A 591 -9.93 6.56 -9.81
C LEU A 591 -10.35 5.79 -8.56
N SER A 592 -10.77 6.50 -7.54
CA SER A 592 -11.36 5.93 -6.32
C SER A 592 -12.77 5.39 -6.61
N VAL A 593 -13.06 4.14 -6.24
CA VAL A 593 -14.27 3.43 -6.71
C VAL A 593 -15.15 2.94 -5.57
N ALA A 594 -16.41 3.38 -5.55
CA ALA A 594 -17.40 2.94 -4.58
C ALA A 594 -18.21 1.73 -5.03
N ALA A 595 -18.77 1.02 -4.04
CA ALA A 595 -19.69 -0.06 -4.28
C ALA A 595 -21.14 0.45 -4.31
N TYR A 596 -21.91 0.01 -5.30
CA TYR A 596 -23.31 0.38 -5.47
C TYR A 596 -24.22 -0.84 -5.50
N ARG A 597 -25.45 -0.64 -5.05
CA ARG A 597 -26.50 -1.64 -5.08
C ARG A 597 -27.58 -1.27 -6.08
N GLN A 598 -27.80 -2.16 -7.04
CA GLN A 598 -28.62 -1.90 -8.22
C GLN A 598 -30.13 -1.91 -7.94
N ALA A 599 -30.68 -2.96 -7.34
CA ALA A 599 -32.13 -3.13 -7.21
C ALA A 599 -32.77 -2.27 -6.11
N GLY A 600 -34.09 -2.08 -6.25
CA GLY A 600 -34.90 -1.24 -5.37
C GLY A 600 -34.96 0.19 -5.90
N ARG A 601 -34.33 1.13 -5.18
CA ARG A 601 -34.22 2.55 -5.58
C ARG A 601 -32.84 2.94 -6.13
N GLY A 602 -31.90 1.98 -6.17
CA GLY A 602 -30.48 2.25 -6.40
C GLY A 602 -29.88 3.02 -5.22
N GLN A 603 -28.90 2.45 -4.53
CA GLN A 603 -28.21 3.18 -3.46
C GLN A 603 -26.76 2.73 -3.29
N PRO A 604 -25.87 3.61 -2.79
CA PRO A 604 -24.53 3.20 -2.40
C PRO A 604 -24.61 2.07 -1.36
N ALA A 605 -23.72 1.06 -1.49
CA ALA A 605 -23.68 -0.08 -0.58
C ALA A 605 -23.47 0.37 0.87
N LEU A 606 -24.00 -0.34 1.86
CA LEU A 606 -24.01 0.16 3.25
C LEU A 606 -22.62 0.48 3.81
N TYR A 607 -21.59 -0.25 3.41
CA TYR A 607 -20.22 -0.03 3.86
C TYR A 607 -19.45 1.00 3.04
N THR A 608 -19.89 1.34 1.82
CA THR A 608 -19.07 2.14 0.90
C THR A 608 -18.82 3.51 1.51
N ALA A 609 -17.53 3.83 1.62
CA ALA A 609 -17.01 5.07 2.16
C ALA A 609 -17.57 6.31 1.47
N ALA A 610 -17.49 7.43 2.17
CA ALA A 610 -17.90 8.73 1.68
C ALA A 610 -16.73 9.71 1.63
N GLY A 611 -16.79 10.62 0.66
CA GLY A 611 -15.83 11.70 0.48
C GLY A 611 -15.78 12.70 1.65
N GLY A 612 -14.66 13.40 1.68
CA GLY A 612 -14.27 14.45 2.64
C GLY A 612 -12.87 14.95 2.27
N GLY A 613 -12.41 16.04 2.91
CA GLY A 613 -11.07 16.59 2.67
C GLY A 613 -10.78 16.83 1.18
N ALA A 614 -9.66 16.28 0.69
CA ALA A 614 -9.19 16.42 -0.70
C ALA A 614 -10.15 15.85 -1.76
N LYS A 615 -11.01 14.90 -1.39
CA LYS A 615 -12.09 14.36 -2.24
C LYS A 615 -13.46 14.63 -1.63
N SER A 616 -13.74 15.90 -1.35
CA SER A 616 -15.02 16.37 -0.78
C SER A 616 -16.25 15.95 -1.61
N GLY A 617 -16.08 15.82 -2.93
CA GLY A 617 -17.08 15.36 -3.89
C GLY A 617 -17.41 13.86 -3.82
N GLY A 618 -16.61 13.05 -3.11
CA GLY A 618 -16.80 11.59 -3.05
C GLY A 618 -15.75 10.79 -3.81
N PRO A 619 -15.97 9.48 -3.96
CA PRO A 619 -15.22 8.66 -4.92
C PRO A 619 -15.39 9.21 -6.35
N THR A 620 -14.63 8.69 -7.31
CA THR A 620 -14.73 9.15 -8.71
C THR A 620 -16.03 8.69 -9.34
N VAL A 621 -16.33 7.39 -9.21
CA VAL A 621 -17.56 6.72 -9.65
C VAL A 621 -17.89 5.57 -8.69
N ALA A 622 -19.05 4.97 -8.84
CA ALA A 622 -19.39 3.70 -8.21
C ALA A 622 -19.67 2.61 -9.25
N VAL A 623 -19.50 1.34 -8.87
CA VAL A 623 -19.85 0.19 -9.70
C VAL A 623 -20.88 -0.68 -8.98
N ALA A 624 -21.89 -1.15 -9.71
CA ALA A 624 -23.01 -1.93 -9.21
C ALA A 624 -22.63 -3.39 -8.86
N ILE A 625 -21.90 -3.58 -7.76
CA ILE A 625 -21.41 -4.89 -7.29
C ILE A 625 -22.35 -5.59 -6.29
N GLU A 626 -23.52 -4.99 -6.00
CA GLU A 626 -24.60 -5.65 -5.26
C GLU A 626 -25.89 -5.63 -6.07
N ARG A 627 -26.60 -6.77 -6.12
CA ARG A 627 -27.88 -6.85 -6.83
C ARG A 627 -29.02 -6.32 -5.98
N SER A 628 -29.15 -6.73 -4.72
CA SER A 628 -30.26 -6.30 -3.85
C SER A 628 -29.90 -6.41 -2.36
N ASP A 629 -30.80 -5.97 -1.47
CA ASP A 629 -30.66 -6.14 -0.02
C ASP A 629 -30.40 -7.58 0.41
N ASN A 630 -30.98 -8.54 -0.33
CA ASN A 630 -30.88 -9.98 -0.05
C ASN A 630 -29.80 -10.68 -0.90
N ARG A 631 -29.28 -10.00 -1.93
CA ARG A 631 -28.22 -10.49 -2.83
C ARG A 631 -27.12 -9.43 -2.92
N ARG A 632 -26.36 -9.29 -1.84
CA ARG A 632 -25.36 -8.23 -1.64
C ARG A 632 -24.02 -8.56 -2.29
N SER A 633 -24.00 -9.26 -3.42
CA SER A 633 -22.75 -9.74 -4.03
C SER A 633 -22.90 -9.95 -5.53
N VAL A 634 -21.76 -9.96 -6.21
CA VAL A 634 -21.59 -10.44 -7.59
C VAL A 634 -20.89 -11.78 -7.59
N LEU A 635 -21.14 -12.56 -8.65
CA LEU A 635 -20.41 -13.80 -8.90
C LEU A 635 -19.11 -13.47 -9.63
N ALA A 636 -18.07 -14.16 -9.23
CA ALA A 636 -16.74 -14.12 -9.84
C ALA A 636 -16.08 -15.49 -9.69
N ALA A 637 -14.94 -15.65 -10.35
CA ALA A 637 -14.12 -16.84 -10.25
C ALA A 637 -13.73 -17.13 -8.79
N GLY A 638 -13.75 -18.42 -8.43
CA GLY A 638 -13.06 -18.89 -7.24
C GLY A 638 -11.55 -18.98 -7.48
N THR A 639 -10.86 -19.72 -6.63
CA THR A 639 -9.41 -19.90 -6.74
C THR A 639 -9.03 -20.98 -7.75
N LEU A 640 -9.83 -22.05 -7.84
CA LEU A 640 -9.61 -23.15 -8.77
C LEU A 640 -10.55 -23.03 -9.98
N SER A 641 -10.12 -23.48 -11.15
CA SER A 641 -10.95 -23.53 -12.36
C SER A 641 -12.28 -24.24 -12.12
N GLY A 642 -13.35 -23.74 -12.76
CA GLY A 642 -14.73 -24.18 -12.51
C GLY A 642 -15.34 -23.74 -11.16
N ALA A 643 -14.57 -23.18 -10.22
CA ALA A 643 -15.12 -22.66 -8.98
C ALA A 643 -15.70 -21.25 -9.17
N THR A 644 -16.82 -20.98 -8.49
CA THR A 644 -17.45 -19.66 -8.49
C THR A 644 -17.76 -19.23 -7.07
N ARG A 645 -17.61 -17.94 -6.81
CA ARG A 645 -17.81 -17.37 -5.49
C ARG A 645 -18.56 -16.05 -5.58
N MET A 646 -19.42 -15.84 -4.59
CA MET A 646 -20.05 -14.55 -4.36
C MET A 646 -19.13 -13.70 -3.50
N GLY A 647 -18.93 -12.44 -3.90
CA GLY A 647 -18.27 -11.46 -3.06
C GLY A 647 -18.76 -10.05 -3.33
N ASN A 648 -18.34 -9.14 -2.45
CA ASN A 648 -18.68 -7.73 -2.51
C ASN A 648 -17.55 -6.89 -1.92
N GLY A 649 -17.78 -5.58 -1.80
CA GLY A 649 -16.79 -4.64 -1.32
C GLY A 649 -16.39 -3.63 -2.38
N THR A 650 -15.80 -2.53 -1.93
CA THR A 650 -15.22 -1.52 -2.82
C THR A 650 -14.02 -2.07 -3.61
N SER A 651 -13.35 -3.10 -3.11
CA SER A 651 -12.34 -3.87 -3.84
C SER A 651 -12.91 -4.50 -5.13
N ALA A 652 -14.08 -5.15 -5.03
CA ALA A 652 -14.75 -5.71 -6.20
C ALA A 652 -15.17 -4.61 -7.20
N ALA A 653 -15.61 -3.45 -6.69
CA ALA A 653 -15.96 -2.32 -7.52
C ALA A 653 -14.74 -1.74 -8.27
N SER A 654 -13.59 -1.60 -7.61
CA SER A 654 -12.36 -1.09 -8.25
C SER A 654 -11.87 -2.03 -9.34
N ALA A 655 -11.88 -3.33 -9.08
CA ALA A 655 -11.53 -4.34 -10.06
C ALA A 655 -12.47 -4.29 -11.27
N ALA A 656 -13.78 -4.21 -11.04
CA ALA A 656 -14.75 -4.09 -12.13
C ALA A 656 -14.57 -2.79 -12.95
N LEU A 657 -14.17 -1.68 -12.32
CA LEU A 657 -13.83 -0.46 -13.05
C LEU A 657 -12.57 -0.64 -13.92
N SER A 658 -11.54 -1.35 -13.44
CA SER A 658 -10.35 -1.66 -14.26
C SER A 658 -10.73 -2.34 -15.57
N ARG A 659 -11.75 -3.21 -15.56
CA ARG A 659 -12.27 -3.82 -16.79
C ARG A 659 -12.89 -2.80 -17.74
N HIS A 660 -13.69 -1.85 -17.24
CA HIS A 660 -14.24 -0.77 -18.07
C HIS A 660 -13.14 0.04 -18.75
N LEU A 661 -12.08 0.37 -18.02
CA LEU A 661 -10.93 1.08 -18.58
C LEU A 661 -10.24 0.25 -19.66
N ALA A 662 -10.05 -1.05 -19.41
CA ALA A 662 -9.43 -1.94 -20.38
C ALA A 662 -10.26 -2.09 -21.66
N GLU A 663 -11.59 -2.22 -21.54
CA GLU A 663 -12.49 -2.27 -22.70
C GLU A 663 -12.47 -0.97 -23.51
N ALA A 664 -12.35 0.19 -22.85
CA ALA A 664 -12.25 1.48 -23.54
C ALA A 664 -10.99 1.59 -24.42
N VAL A 665 -9.88 1.00 -23.97
CA VAL A 665 -8.63 0.91 -24.76
C VAL A 665 -8.77 -0.11 -25.88
N LEU A 666 -9.29 -1.31 -25.58
CA LEU A 666 -9.44 -2.39 -26.56
C LEU A 666 -10.41 -2.05 -27.70
N SER A 667 -11.47 -1.32 -27.41
CA SER A 667 -12.43 -0.84 -28.42
C SER A 667 -11.90 0.31 -29.27
N GLY A 668 -10.77 0.92 -28.87
CA GLY A 668 -10.24 2.14 -29.48
C GLY A 668 -11.02 3.41 -29.13
N THR A 669 -11.98 3.36 -28.19
CA THR A 669 -12.66 4.56 -27.68
C THR A 669 -11.66 5.51 -27.03
N VAL A 670 -10.66 4.97 -26.33
CA VAL A 670 -9.49 5.71 -25.87
C VAL A 670 -8.24 5.14 -26.55
N PRO A 671 -7.63 5.87 -27.51
CA PRO A 671 -6.46 5.37 -28.23
C PRO A 671 -5.22 5.25 -27.33
N VAL A 672 -4.48 4.16 -27.51
CA VAL A 672 -3.14 3.94 -26.93
C VAL A 672 -2.18 5.06 -27.36
N GLY A 673 -1.31 5.50 -26.45
CA GLY A 673 -0.30 6.55 -26.67
C GLY A 673 -0.87 7.97 -26.70
N SER A 674 -2.11 8.17 -26.24
CA SER A 674 -2.69 9.51 -26.17
C SER A 674 -1.99 10.37 -25.10
N ALA A 675 -1.53 11.58 -25.46
CA ALA A 675 -0.83 12.53 -24.56
C ALA A 675 -1.64 13.05 -23.35
N ASP A 676 -2.87 12.54 -23.13
CA ASP A 676 -3.76 12.85 -22.01
C ASP A 676 -4.57 11.60 -21.63
N ILE A 677 -3.99 10.41 -21.76
CA ILE A 677 -4.75 9.15 -21.63
C ILE A 677 -5.46 9.04 -20.28
N VAL A 678 -4.80 9.45 -19.19
CA VAL A 678 -5.36 9.47 -17.83
C VAL A 678 -6.67 10.28 -17.79
N LYS A 679 -6.67 11.48 -18.35
CA LYS A 679 -7.86 12.34 -18.41
C LYS A 679 -8.93 11.76 -19.31
N ARG A 680 -8.56 11.19 -20.46
CA ARG A 680 -9.52 10.58 -21.40
C ARG A 680 -10.22 9.37 -20.79
N LEU A 681 -9.48 8.49 -20.14
CA LEU A 681 -10.03 7.34 -19.43
C LEU A 681 -10.97 7.77 -18.29
N ARG A 682 -10.55 8.77 -17.51
CA ARG A 682 -11.39 9.35 -16.45
C ARG A 682 -12.68 9.95 -16.99
N SER A 683 -12.60 10.79 -18.02
CA SER A 683 -13.79 11.39 -18.63
C SER A 683 -14.70 10.32 -19.23
N HIS A 684 -14.14 9.32 -19.92
CA HIS A 684 -14.92 8.23 -20.50
C HIS A 684 -15.78 7.50 -19.45
N VAL A 685 -15.19 7.12 -18.29
CA VAL A 685 -15.96 6.42 -17.25
C VAL A 685 -16.97 7.31 -16.55
N ILE A 686 -16.70 8.62 -16.44
CA ILE A 686 -17.65 9.60 -15.91
C ILE A 686 -18.84 9.77 -16.86
N ASP A 687 -18.57 9.91 -18.16
CA ASP A 687 -19.60 10.11 -19.20
C ASP A 687 -20.47 8.86 -19.38
N LEU A 688 -19.90 7.67 -19.18
CA LEU A 688 -20.62 6.40 -19.24
C LEU A 688 -21.50 6.14 -18.00
N ALA A 689 -21.19 6.78 -16.87
CA ALA A 689 -21.84 6.50 -15.60
C ALA A 689 -23.23 7.14 -15.50
N GLU A 690 -24.21 6.39 -14.98
CA GLU A 690 -25.53 6.94 -14.69
C GLU A 690 -25.45 7.93 -13.52
N PRO A 691 -25.99 9.16 -13.65
CA PRO A 691 -25.87 10.18 -12.61
C PRO A 691 -26.35 9.72 -11.24
N SER A 692 -25.53 9.96 -10.21
CA SER A 692 -25.86 9.55 -8.84
C SER A 692 -26.65 10.61 -8.07
N LYS A 693 -27.60 10.15 -7.25
CA LYS A 693 -28.31 10.96 -6.25
C LYS A 693 -27.51 11.18 -4.96
N ASN A 694 -26.38 10.50 -4.78
CA ASN A 694 -25.53 10.61 -3.60
C ASN A 694 -24.05 10.73 -3.99
N PRO A 695 -23.64 11.88 -4.57
CA PRO A 695 -22.28 12.06 -5.10
C PRO A 695 -21.21 11.84 -4.03
N ALA A 696 -21.46 12.25 -2.78
CA ALA A 696 -20.53 12.03 -1.67
C ALA A 696 -20.15 10.55 -1.47
N ARG A 697 -20.98 9.59 -1.91
CA ARG A 697 -20.75 8.13 -1.75
C ARG A 697 -20.62 7.36 -3.06
N SER A 698 -20.85 8.01 -4.19
CA SER A 698 -20.84 7.34 -5.50
C SER A 698 -20.26 8.19 -6.64
N GLY A 699 -19.74 9.37 -6.31
CA GLY A 699 -19.04 10.22 -7.27
C GLY A 699 -19.94 10.75 -8.36
N ALA A 700 -19.39 10.81 -9.56
CA ALA A 700 -20.08 11.35 -10.73
C ALA A 700 -21.27 10.47 -11.17
N GLY A 701 -21.24 9.17 -10.88
CA GLY A 701 -22.30 8.26 -11.28
C GLY A 701 -22.02 6.79 -10.98
N VAL A 702 -22.89 5.94 -11.51
CA VAL A 702 -22.87 4.49 -11.30
C VAL A 702 -22.69 3.77 -12.63
N LEU A 703 -21.73 2.85 -12.67
CA LEU A 703 -21.52 1.92 -13.79
C LEU A 703 -22.07 0.53 -13.46
N PRO A 704 -22.59 -0.20 -14.46
CA PRO A 704 -22.88 -1.62 -14.29
C PRO A 704 -21.58 -2.43 -14.15
N VAL A 705 -21.68 -3.66 -13.65
CA VAL A 705 -20.60 -4.64 -13.84
C VAL A 705 -20.71 -5.17 -15.26
N LEU A 706 -19.59 -5.20 -16.00
CA LEU A 706 -19.58 -5.70 -17.37
C LEU A 706 -19.87 -7.20 -17.44
N ASP A 707 -20.60 -7.59 -18.49
CA ASP A 707 -20.86 -8.98 -18.83
C ASP A 707 -19.53 -9.72 -19.08
N GLY A 708 -19.47 -10.98 -18.65
CA GLY A 708 -18.25 -11.80 -18.75
C GLY A 708 -17.53 -12.07 -17.43
N CYS A 709 -17.96 -11.49 -16.31
CA CYS A 709 -17.69 -12.04 -14.97
C CYS A 709 -18.56 -13.28 -14.79
N VAL A 710 -17.99 -14.40 -14.31
CA VAL A 710 -18.55 -15.77 -14.42
C VAL A 710 -20.02 -15.82 -14.83
N GLY A 711 -20.24 -16.17 -16.10
CA GLY A 711 -21.57 -16.28 -16.67
C GLY A 711 -22.44 -17.18 -15.82
N ILE A 712 -23.61 -16.67 -15.44
CA ILE A 712 -24.77 -17.54 -15.30
C ILE A 712 -24.90 -18.19 -16.68
N HIS A 713 -24.49 -19.46 -16.81
CA HIS A 713 -24.90 -20.27 -17.96
C HIS A 713 -26.40 -20.02 -18.11
N LYS A 714 -26.81 -19.54 -19.28
CA LYS A 714 -28.22 -19.44 -19.69
C LYS A 714 -28.79 -20.85 -19.87
N SER A 715 -28.85 -21.60 -18.78
CA SER A 715 -29.56 -22.87 -18.64
C SER A 715 -30.29 -22.84 -17.30
N VAL A 716 -31.31 -21.98 -17.23
CA VAL A 716 -32.53 -22.21 -16.46
C VAL A 716 -33.68 -22.05 -17.43
#